data_AF-A0A948UHD7-F1
#
_entry.id   AF-A0A948UHD7-F1
#
_cell.length_a   1.000
_cell.length_b   1.000
_cell.length_c   1.000
_cell.angle_alpha   90.00
_cell.angle_beta   90.00
_cell.angle_gamma   90.00
#
_symmetry.space_group_name_H-M   'P 1'
#
loop_
_entity.id
_entity.type
_entity.pdbx_description
1 polymer ?
#
loop_
_entity_poly.entity_id
_entity_poly.type
_entity_poly.pdbx_seq_one_letter_code
_entity_poly.pdbx_strand_id
1 'polypeptide(L)'
;MKKSKTTKMGSVLVVGGGVAGVQAALDLSDLGYYVYLVEKSASIGGVMARLDKTFPTNDCSICILAPKLVEAGRSPNIKLITKATLTSVDGTAGNFTAKVHCEPRYINGDLCTACGTCTMYCPIVIPDIYNEGFTITRNPHMDYPQAVPASFYIDPKECLFANHETCRICVSTCQAQAIDLDAKEETIELSVGAVILSPGFGSLSEDILSRFGYGVYPNVLTSMEFERMMCASGPSNGVLFRPSDEKHPKRIAILQCVGSRDITCGNGYCSSVCCMYAIKEATVVKEHDPDLEITIFYMEMRTQGKGFDAARQRAKEEYGLRFVRARVAGVNENGEQLRIPYVNEKGEHLAEDFDIVVLAQGLESPADAESLAQAAEIDLNHYNFCKTNSFEPLETTRPGIFVAGAFQGPKDIPDSVTQASGAAAHAAEILRDARGTQTVKKEYPTEIEIEKEPRIGVFICHCGINIGGVVDVPAVKEYASTLGNVVFFDRNPYSCSQDTQITIKEKIEEHKLNRIVVAACTPRTHEPLFQETLRAAGLNRALFEMVNIRDQCSWVHMHEPEKATDKAKELVKMAVEKAKLLTPLAEQSVPVIPRALVIGGGVSGMTVALSIAEQGFECFLVEKNDELGGNLKNLVFTLTGEEPHTLLEELKNKVEKEPLINVYTGANVDNVSGYVGNFTSSISYGSETESVEHGVVIVATGGRPYQPTQYLYEKSNQVVTQLELEKILSSPDDVQKIQDIVMIQCVGSRGEDLAYCSKICCGQAVKNALKILALNPNTNIYILYRDMRTYGFAEDYYREAREKGVIFIRYEKDMPPSVTEENGKIKVEFLDPLLDERVVVEPDILALSVGVVPHDVDKLAKGLKVPLTSDKFFLEAHAKLRPVEFSVSGIYLCGLAHSPKPIDESIAQAKAAASKAGACLAKGFVSVDPIVSVVNPDSCIGCGICESLCPYKAIRTIKVGKKKKAETISASCKGCGICASHCPTFAISMGGFTNEQIIAQIRAFGESS
;
A
#
# COMPACT_ATOMS: atom_id res chain seq x y z
N MET A 1 -10.19 2.15 49.41
CA MET A 1 -10.82 2.79 48.22
C MET A 1 -10.60 1.87 47.03
N LYS A 2 -11.65 1.19 46.55
CA LYS A 2 -11.59 0.40 45.31
C LYS A 2 -11.47 1.40 44.15
N LYS A 3 -10.35 1.38 43.41
CA LYS A 3 -10.23 2.12 42.14
C LYS A 3 -11.42 1.71 41.28
N SER A 4 -12.29 2.67 40.95
CA SER A 4 -13.31 2.52 39.92
C SER A 4 -12.59 2.04 38.66
N LYS A 5 -12.83 0.80 38.23
CA LYS A 5 -12.37 0.33 36.92
C LYS A 5 -13.17 1.13 35.91
N THR A 6 -12.58 2.17 35.33
CA THR A 6 -13.11 2.78 34.11
C THR A 6 -13.17 1.68 33.06
N THR A 7 -14.39 1.32 32.64
CA THR A 7 -14.63 0.32 31.61
C THR A 7 -14.05 0.85 30.31
N LYS A 8 -13.03 0.18 29.75
CA LYS A 8 -12.49 0.54 28.44
C LYS A 8 -13.57 0.33 27.37
N MET A 9 -13.63 1.23 26.40
CA MET A 9 -14.53 1.12 25.25
C MET A 9 -13.93 0.19 24.19
N GLY A 10 -14.74 -0.70 23.63
CA GLY A 10 -14.37 -1.63 22.55
C GLY A 10 -14.53 -1.05 21.14
N SER A 11 -14.68 0.27 21.04
CA SER A 11 -14.82 1.04 19.81
C SER A 11 -13.61 1.94 19.57
N VAL A 12 -13.29 2.23 18.31
CA VAL A 12 -12.21 3.12 17.90
C VAL A 12 -12.75 4.15 16.91
N LEU A 13 -12.30 5.40 17.04
CA LEU A 13 -12.57 6.44 16.05
C LEU A 13 -11.41 6.52 15.06
N VAL A 14 -11.69 6.48 13.77
CA VAL A 14 -10.74 6.76 12.69
C VAL A 14 -11.19 8.02 11.96
N VAL A 15 -10.32 9.01 11.83
CA VAL A 15 -10.62 10.31 11.22
C VAL A 15 -9.86 10.46 9.90
N GLY A 16 -10.60 10.49 8.79
CA GLY A 16 -10.09 10.53 7.42
C GLY A 16 -10.18 9.17 6.74
N GLY A 17 -11.06 9.04 5.76
CA GLY A 17 -11.38 7.85 4.98
C GLY A 17 -10.52 7.65 3.74
N GLY A 18 -9.28 8.16 3.70
CA GLY A 18 -8.31 7.79 2.66
C GLY A 18 -7.83 6.34 2.80
N VAL A 19 -6.91 5.91 1.94
CA VAL A 19 -6.36 4.53 1.96
C VAL A 19 -5.82 4.13 3.35
N ALA A 20 -5.21 5.06 4.09
CA ALA A 20 -4.73 4.82 5.45
C ALA A 20 -5.88 4.57 6.43
N GLY A 21 -6.88 5.45 6.50
CA GLY A 21 -7.99 5.29 7.44
C GLY A 21 -8.87 4.08 7.14
N VAL A 22 -9.10 3.78 5.85
CA VAL A 22 -9.81 2.57 5.43
C VAL A 22 -9.03 1.33 5.87
N GLN A 23 -7.70 1.31 5.67
CA GLN A 23 -6.87 0.20 6.11
C GLN A 23 -6.91 0.02 7.64
N ALA A 24 -6.80 1.10 8.40
CA ALA A 24 -6.87 1.07 9.86
C ALA A 24 -8.24 0.55 10.35
N ALA A 25 -9.33 1.01 9.74
CA ALA A 25 -10.69 0.57 10.08
C ALA A 25 -10.89 -0.93 9.81
N LEU A 26 -10.43 -1.43 8.67
CA LEU A 26 -10.48 -2.85 8.33
C LEU A 26 -9.66 -3.69 9.32
N ASP A 27 -8.44 -3.27 9.63
CA ASP A 27 -7.56 -4.00 10.55
C ASP A 27 -8.11 -4.03 11.97
N LEU A 28 -8.68 -2.92 12.45
CA LEU A 28 -9.37 -2.86 13.75
C LEU A 28 -10.61 -3.75 13.80
N SER A 29 -11.41 -3.76 12.72
CA SER A 29 -12.56 -4.67 12.58
C SER A 29 -12.11 -6.13 12.65
N ASP A 30 -11.04 -6.49 11.94
CA ASP A 30 -10.48 -7.85 11.94
C ASP A 30 -9.85 -8.24 13.30
N LEU A 31 -9.30 -7.26 14.03
CA LEU A 31 -8.81 -7.41 15.40
C LEU A 31 -9.93 -7.54 16.45
N GLY A 32 -11.19 -7.36 16.04
CA GLY A 32 -12.36 -7.49 16.91
C GLY A 32 -12.75 -6.20 17.64
N TYR A 33 -12.62 -5.05 16.98
CA TYR A 33 -13.10 -3.75 17.49
C TYR A 33 -14.19 -3.17 16.60
N TYR A 34 -15.09 -2.41 17.20
CA TYR A 34 -16.05 -1.59 16.44
C TYR A 34 -15.38 -0.28 16.01
N VAL A 35 -15.66 0.21 14.81
CA VAL A 35 -15.00 1.39 14.27
C VAL A 35 -16.03 2.42 13.83
N TYR A 36 -15.83 3.67 14.26
CA TYR A 36 -16.44 4.82 13.62
C TYR A 36 -15.42 5.40 12.65
N LEU A 37 -15.72 5.39 11.35
CA LEU A 37 -14.87 5.98 10.32
C LEU A 37 -15.50 7.30 9.86
N VAL A 38 -14.92 8.41 10.32
CA VAL A 38 -15.35 9.77 10.01
C VAL A 38 -14.61 10.26 8.77
N GLU A 39 -15.35 10.76 7.79
CA GLU A 39 -14.82 11.31 6.53
C GLU A 39 -15.46 12.66 6.23
N LYS A 40 -14.63 13.64 5.89
CA LYS A 40 -15.07 15.02 5.60
C LYS A 40 -15.80 15.13 4.26
N SER A 41 -15.36 14.37 3.26
CA SER A 41 -15.96 14.28 1.94
C SER A 41 -17.26 13.46 1.98
N ALA A 42 -18.01 13.45 0.89
CA ALA A 42 -19.21 12.61 0.80
C ALA A 42 -18.87 11.12 0.62
N SER A 43 -17.61 10.78 0.36
CA SER A 43 -17.18 9.41 0.11
C SER A 43 -15.78 9.15 0.68
N ILE A 44 -15.53 7.93 1.15
CA ILE A 44 -14.17 7.46 1.47
C ILE A 44 -13.38 7.24 0.18
N GLY A 45 -12.06 7.06 0.24
CA GLY A 45 -11.15 6.80 -0.88
C GLY A 45 -9.95 7.73 -0.94
N GLY A 46 -10.14 9.00 -0.56
CA GLY A 46 -9.10 10.04 -0.56
C GLY A 46 -8.45 10.23 -1.94
N VAL A 47 -7.23 10.78 -1.96
CA VAL A 47 -6.52 11.09 -3.22
C VAL A 47 -6.25 9.84 -4.06
N MET A 48 -6.06 8.66 -3.45
CA MET A 48 -5.79 7.43 -4.17
C MET A 48 -6.93 7.06 -5.15
N ALA A 49 -8.18 7.41 -4.87
CA ALA A 49 -9.32 7.18 -5.77
C ALA A 49 -9.28 8.02 -7.06
N ARG A 50 -8.49 9.10 -7.08
CA ARG A 50 -8.31 10.00 -8.23
C ARG A 50 -7.15 9.59 -9.15
N LEU A 51 -6.24 8.75 -8.64
CA LEU A 51 -5.08 8.27 -9.39
C LEU A 51 -5.48 7.23 -10.45
N ASP A 52 -4.79 7.21 -11.58
CA ASP A 52 -4.98 6.18 -12.61
C ASP A 52 -4.24 4.90 -12.22
N LYS A 53 -2.92 5.02 -12.06
CA LYS A 53 -1.98 3.94 -11.76
C LYS A 53 -1.08 4.29 -10.57
N THR A 54 -0.53 3.27 -9.92
CA THR A 54 0.31 3.45 -8.71
C THR A 54 1.73 2.91 -8.91
N PHE A 55 2.75 3.74 -8.64
CA PHE A 55 4.15 3.34 -8.73
C PHE A 55 4.54 2.35 -7.63
N PRO A 56 5.58 1.50 -7.81
CA PRO A 56 6.38 1.31 -9.03
C PRO A 56 5.87 0.18 -9.93
N THR A 57 4.71 -0.41 -9.63
CA THR A 57 4.15 -1.57 -10.36
C THR A 57 3.21 -1.16 -11.48
N ASN A 58 2.76 0.11 -11.50
CA ASN A 58 1.75 0.63 -12.40
C ASN A 58 0.39 -0.10 -12.30
N ASP A 59 0.08 -0.65 -11.11
CA ASP A 59 -1.24 -1.22 -10.84
C ASP A 59 -2.31 -0.13 -10.90
N CYS A 60 -3.44 -0.43 -11.54
CA CYS A 60 -4.59 0.47 -11.57
C CYS A 60 -5.07 0.76 -10.14
N SER A 61 -5.11 2.03 -9.77
CA SER A 61 -5.35 2.48 -8.39
C SER A 61 -6.72 2.04 -7.89
N ILE A 62 -7.77 2.28 -8.68
CA ILE A 62 -9.15 1.94 -8.30
C ILE A 62 -9.35 0.42 -8.20
N CYS A 63 -8.63 -0.38 -9.01
CA CYS A 63 -8.75 -1.84 -8.99
C CYS A 63 -8.28 -2.45 -7.67
N ILE A 64 -7.32 -1.81 -7.02
CA ILE A 64 -6.81 -2.27 -5.73
C ILE A 64 -7.52 -1.57 -4.57
N LEU A 65 -7.91 -0.30 -4.71
CA LEU A 65 -8.58 0.47 -3.66
C LEU A 65 -10.07 0.10 -3.50
N ALA A 66 -10.85 0.05 -4.58
CA ALA A 66 -12.30 -0.11 -4.51
C ALA A 66 -12.74 -1.36 -3.73
N PRO A 67 -12.09 -2.55 -3.85
CA PRO A 67 -12.43 -3.69 -3.00
C PRO A 67 -12.36 -3.38 -1.51
N LYS A 68 -11.35 -2.63 -1.05
CA LYS A 68 -11.21 -2.23 0.36
C LYS A 68 -12.27 -1.22 0.80
N LEU A 69 -12.64 -0.28 -0.09
CA LEU A 69 -13.72 0.67 0.20
C LEU A 69 -15.04 -0.07 0.39
N VAL A 70 -15.36 -0.99 -0.52
CA VAL A 70 -16.59 -1.78 -0.47
C VAL A 70 -16.59 -2.72 0.74
N GLU A 71 -15.45 -3.33 1.07
CA GLU A 71 -15.28 -4.13 2.29
C GLU A 71 -15.57 -3.30 3.54
N ALA A 72 -15.01 -2.08 3.63
CA ALA A 72 -15.22 -1.19 4.76
C ALA A 72 -16.69 -0.73 4.86
N GLY A 73 -17.30 -0.34 3.74
CA GLY A 73 -18.70 0.10 3.70
C GLY A 73 -19.73 -1.00 3.97
N ARG A 74 -19.33 -2.27 3.89
CA ARG A 74 -20.19 -3.44 4.17
C ARG A 74 -19.93 -4.08 5.53
N SER A 75 -18.86 -3.69 6.21
CA SER A 75 -18.54 -4.28 7.50
C SER A 75 -19.57 -3.85 8.54
N PRO A 76 -20.24 -4.79 9.25
CA PRO A 76 -21.15 -4.43 10.33
C PRO A 76 -20.42 -3.85 11.56
N ASN A 77 -19.08 -3.93 11.57
CA ASN A 77 -18.21 -3.37 12.60
C ASN A 77 -17.61 -2.02 12.22
N ILE A 78 -17.97 -1.46 11.06
CA ILE A 78 -17.51 -0.14 10.62
C ILE A 78 -18.73 0.72 10.33
N LYS A 79 -18.95 1.76 11.14
CA LYS A 79 -19.93 2.81 10.85
C LYS A 79 -19.24 3.94 10.10
N LEU A 80 -19.57 4.07 8.81
CA LEU A 80 -19.17 5.22 8.01
C LEU A 80 -20.00 6.45 8.40
N ILE A 81 -19.31 7.55 8.68
CA ILE A 81 -19.90 8.87 8.96
C ILE A 81 -19.21 9.88 8.05
N THR A 82 -19.77 10.03 6.86
CA THR A 82 -19.28 10.95 5.83
C THR A 82 -19.84 12.36 6.02
N LYS A 83 -19.27 13.35 5.33
CA LYS A 83 -19.68 14.76 5.47
C LYS A 83 -19.59 15.20 6.93
N ALA A 84 -18.56 14.73 7.62
CA ALA A 84 -18.43 14.88 9.06
C ALA A 84 -16.99 15.23 9.47
N THR A 85 -16.86 16.06 10.49
CA THR A 85 -15.59 16.58 11.00
C THR A 85 -15.51 16.44 12.52
N LEU A 86 -14.35 16.03 13.03
CA LEU A 86 -14.08 15.97 14.47
C LEU A 86 -13.98 17.38 15.07
N THR A 87 -14.70 17.66 16.15
CA THR A 87 -14.69 18.98 16.81
C THR A 87 -14.09 18.98 18.21
N SER A 88 -14.20 17.88 18.97
CA SER A 88 -13.47 17.71 20.22
C SER A 88 -13.26 16.24 20.58
N VAL A 89 -12.22 15.95 21.36
CA VAL A 89 -11.97 14.66 22.01
C VAL A 89 -11.72 14.89 23.49
N ASP A 90 -12.70 14.55 24.32
CA ASP A 90 -12.63 14.65 25.77
C ASP A 90 -12.29 13.28 26.38
N GLY A 91 -11.58 13.26 27.53
CA GLY A 91 -11.24 12.02 28.24
C GLY A 91 -9.80 11.55 28.06
N THR A 92 -9.56 10.26 28.32
CA THR A 92 -8.21 9.65 28.34
C THR A 92 -8.18 8.29 27.63
N ALA A 93 -6.97 7.81 27.31
CA ALA A 93 -6.76 6.52 26.65
C ALA A 93 -7.61 5.40 27.26
N GLY A 94 -8.38 4.70 26.42
CA GLY A 94 -9.32 3.66 26.81
C GLY A 94 -10.76 4.15 27.02
N ASN A 95 -11.00 5.44 27.21
CA ASN A 95 -12.33 6.01 27.42
C ASN A 95 -12.38 7.50 27.05
N PHE A 96 -12.54 7.77 25.76
CA PHE A 96 -12.78 9.08 25.17
C PHE A 96 -14.24 9.28 24.80
N THR A 97 -14.67 10.53 24.80
CA THR A 97 -15.89 11.02 24.15
C THR A 97 -15.49 11.96 23.03
N ALA A 98 -15.72 11.56 21.77
CA ALA A 98 -15.47 12.38 20.60
C ALA A 98 -16.75 13.07 20.14
N LYS A 99 -16.69 14.36 19.85
CA LYS A 99 -17.78 15.11 19.22
C LYS A 99 -17.53 15.26 17.74
N VAL A 100 -18.50 14.86 16.94
CA VAL A 100 -18.40 14.89 15.47
C VAL A 100 -19.54 15.76 14.95
N HIS A 101 -19.19 16.78 14.18
CA HIS A 101 -20.14 17.62 13.47
C HIS A 101 -20.42 17.02 12.09
N CYS A 102 -21.69 16.78 11.78
CA CYS A 102 -22.15 16.17 10.55
C CYS A 102 -22.95 17.18 9.73
N GLU A 103 -22.51 17.45 8.52
CA GLU A 103 -23.23 18.21 7.51
C GLU A 103 -24.29 17.31 6.83
N PRO A 104 -25.49 17.84 6.53
CA PRO A 104 -26.52 17.05 5.87
C PRO A 104 -26.09 16.71 4.44
N ARG A 105 -26.24 15.44 4.05
CA ARG A 105 -26.08 15.01 2.65
C ARG A 105 -27.24 15.48 1.75
N TYR A 106 -28.37 15.86 2.37
CA TYR A 106 -29.70 16.04 1.76
C TYR A 106 -30.25 14.82 1.00
N ILE A 107 -29.50 13.72 0.96
CA ILE A 107 -29.88 12.46 0.35
C ILE A 107 -29.49 11.37 1.35
N ASN A 108 -30.48 10.60 1.79
CA ASN A 108 -30.28 9.47 2.67
C ASN A 108 -29.59 8.33 1.90
N GLY A 109 -28.34 8.05 2.27
CA GLY A 109 -27.53 7.03 1.62
C GLY A 109 -28.03 5.60 1.80
N ASP A 110 -28.81 5.32 2.84
CA ASP A 110 -29.40 3.99 3.07
C ASP A 110 -30.61 3.73 2.15
N LEU A 111 -31.24 4.80 1.64
CA LEU A 111 -32.37 4.72 0.71
C LEU A 111 -31.97 4.96 -0.75
N CYS A 112 -30.87 5.69 -0.99
CA CYS A 112 -30.43 6.03 -2.33
C CYS A 112 -30.04 4.78 -3.13
N THR A 113 -30.56 4.66 -4.36
CA THR A 113 -30.22 3.56 -5.29
C THR A 113 -29.13 3.94 -6.29
N ALA A 114 -28.47 5.09 -6.08
CA ALA A 114 -27.47 5.66 -6.98
C ALA A 114 -27.87 5.73 -8.48
N CYS A 115 -29.17 5.86 -8.79
CA CYS A 115 -29.66 5.83 -10.17
C CYS A 115 -29.31 7.06 -11.03
N GLY A 116 -28.85 8.17 -10.42
CA GLY A 116 -28.46 9.39 -11.13
C GLY A 116 -29.61 10.23 -11.72
N THR A 117 -30.88 9.85 -11.52
CA THR A 117 -32.03 10.60 -12.04
C THR A 117 -32.08 12.04 -11.50
N CYS A 118 -31.77 12.24 -10.22
CA CYS A 118 -31.71 13.57 -9.62
C CYS A 118 -30.66 14.47 -10.30
N THR A 119 -29.52 13.91 -10.69
CA THR A 119 -28.47 14.60 -11.45
C THR A 119 -29.00 14.99 -12.82
N MET A 120 -29.60 14.06 -13.57
CA MET A 120 -30.09 14.32 -14.94
C MET A 120 -31.05 15.51 -15.03
N TYR A 121 -31.92 15.69 -14.03
CA TYR A 121 -32.94 16.75 -14.02
C TYR A 121 -32.57 18.02 -13.24
N CYS A 122 -31.46 18.03 -12.49
CA CYS A 122 -31.07 19.22 -11.73
C CYS A 122 -30.65 20.35 -12.67
N PRO A 123 -31.20 21.57 -12.58
CA PRO A 123 -30.84 22.67 -13.49
C PRO A 123 -29.44 23.24 -13.21
N ILE A 124 -28.87 23.01 -12.03
CA ILE A 124 -27.57 23.56 -11.63
C ILE A 124 -26.45 22.68 -12.13
N VAL A 125 -25.62 23.27 -13.00
CA VAL A 125 -24.40 22.69 -13.55
C VAL A 125 -23.23 23.20 -12.73
N ILE A 126 -22.33 22.29 -12.33
CA ILE A 126 -21.14 22.59 -11.55
C ILE A 126 -19.91 21.96 -12.21
N PRO A 127 -18.69 22.46 -11.96
CA PRO A 127 -17.46 21.78 -12.38
C PRO A 127 -17.35 20.39 -11.76
N ASP A 128 -16.86 19.42 -12.53
CA ASP A 128 -16.55 18.08 -12.02
C ASP A 128 -15.16 18.06 -11.37
N ILE A 129 -15.14 18.26 -10.05
CA ILE A 129 -13.90 18.33 -9.26
C ILE A 129 -13.10 17.02 -9.30
N TYR A 130 -13.75 15.87 -9.51
CA TYR A 130 -13.04 14.59 -9.66
C TYR A 130 -12.15 14.56 -10.91
N ASN A 131 -12.56 15.27 -11.95
CA ASN A 131 -11.84 15.42 -13.21
C ASN A 131 -11.17 16.80 -13.32
N GLU A 132 -10.78 17.40 -12.19
CA GLU A 132 -10.14 18.73 -12.10
C GLU A 132 -10.87 19.85 -12.87
N GLY A 133 -12.19 19.74 -13.05
CA GLY A 133 -12.96 20.73 -13.79
C GLY A 133 -12.85 20.65 -15.33
N PHE A 134 -12.19 19.64 -15.88
CA PHE A 134 -12.18 19.39 -17.34
C PHE A 134 -13.56 19.03 -17.89
N THR A 135 -14.45 18.53 -17.03
CA THR A 135 -15.83 18.20 -17.35
C THR A 135 -16.78 18.92 -16.42
N ILE A 136 -18.07 18.88 -16.77
CA ILE A 136 -19.15 19.41 -15.94
C ILE A 136 -20.00 18.26 -15.40
N THR A 137 -20.56 18.48 -14.23
CA THR A 137 -21.62 17.64 -13.65
C THR A 137 -22.78 18.53 -13.20
N ARG A 138 -23.75 17.98 -12.46
CA ARG A 138 -24.87 18.74 -11.88
C ARG A 138 -24.89 18.57 -10.36
N ASN A 139 -25.52 19.49 -9.65
CA ASN A 139 -25.36 19.61 -8.19
C ASN A 139 -25.63 18.29 -7.41
N PRO A 140 -26.74 17.55 -7.58
CA PRO A 140 -26.80 16.18 -7.07
C PRO A 140 -25.74 15.34 -7.80
N HIS A 141 -24.66 14.94 -7.12
CA HIS A 141 -23.59 14.14 -7.71
C HIS A 141 -22.98 13.16 -6.71
N MET A 142 -22.11 12.27 -7.20
CA MET A 142 -21.21 11.44 -6.39
C MET A 142 -19.80 11.95 -6.58
N ASP A 143 -18.94 11.79 -5.56
CA ASP A 143 -17.54 12.26 -5.66
C ASP A 143 -16.77 11.54 -6.77
N TYR A 144 -17.09 10.28 -7.06
CA TYR A 144 -16.55 9.50 -8.18
C TYR A 144 -17.39 8.23 -8.41
N PRO A 145 -17.26 7.54 -9.57
CA PRO A 145 -18.20 6.46 -9.94
C PRO A 145 -18.23 5.24 -9.02
N GLN A 146 -17.14 4.92 -8.32
CA GLN A 146 -17.05 3.81 -7.36
C GLN A 146 -17.07 4.28 -5.90
N ALA A 147 -17.63 5.47 -5.65
CA ALA A 147 -17.74 6.06 -4.32
C ALA A 147 -18.38 5.12 -3.31
N VAL A 148 -17.88 5.16 -2.07
CA VAL A 148 -18.47 4.48 -0.92
C VAL A 148 -18.73 5.54 0.17
N PRO A 149 -19.96 5.68 0.70
CA PRO A 149 -21.17 4.98 0.28
C PRO A 149 -21.53 5.33 -1.17
N ALA A 150 -22.11 4.37 -1.88
CA ALA A 150 -22.62 4.57 -3.24
C ALA A 150 -23.93 5.38 -3.20
N SER A 151 -23.81 6.68 -2.91
CA SER A 151 -24.94 7.59 -2.77
C SER A 151 -24.58 8.97 -3.28
N PHE A 152 -25.53 9.58 -3.98
CA PHE A 152 -25.48 10.99 -4.32
C PHE A 152 -25.56 11.85 -3.05
N TYR A 153 -25.12 13.09 -3.16
CA TYR A 153 -25.34 14.16 -2.18
C TYR A 153 -25.63 15.47 -2.92
N ILE A 154 -26.14 16.46 -2.20
CA ILE A 154 -26.37 17.81 -2.74
C ILE A 154 -25.39 18.76 -2.06
N ASP A 155 -24.64 19.54 -2.82
CA ASP A 155 -23.86 20.65 -2.28
C ASP A 155 -24.82 21.82 -1.98
N PRO A 156 -25.00 22.21 -0.71
CA PRO A 156 -25.89 23.31 -0.34
C PRO A 156 -25.44 24.64 -0.95
N LYS A 157 -24.13 24.85 -1.16
CA LYS A 157 -23.58 26.12 -1.67
C LYS A 157 -24.12 26.46 -3.06
N GLU A 158 -24.36 25.44 -3.88
CA GLU A 158 -24.84 25.58 -5.25
C GLU A 158 -26.34 25.30 -5.38
N CYS A 159 -27.03 24.91 -4.31
CA CYS A 159 -28.43 24.45 -4.39
C CYS A 159 -29.42 25.61 -4.35
N LEU A 160 -30.26 25.74 -5.40
CA LEU A 160 -31.31 26.77 -5.45
C LEU A 160 -32.36 26.63 -4.33
N PHE A 161 -32.58 25.42 -3.81
CA PHE A 161 -33.45 25.23 -2.65
C PHE A 161 -32.78 25.70 -1.37
N ALA A 162 -31.55 25.25 -1.11
CA ALA A 162 -30.84 25.61 0.12
C ALA A 162 -30.58 27.12 0.23
N ASN A 163 -30.34 27.79 -0.91
CA ASN A 163 -30.06 29.22 -0.94
C ASN A 163 -31.30 30.11 -1.11
N HIS A 164 -32.35 29.63 -1.79
CA HIS A 164 -33.47 30.48 -2.23
C HIS A 164 -34.86 29.82 -2.11
N GLU A 165 -34.97 28.57 -1.63
CA GLU A 165 -36.22 27.81 -1.48
C GLU A 165 -37.06 27.66 -2.77
N THR A 166 -36.44 27.73 -3.95
CA THR A 166 -37.17 27.86 -5.24
C THR A 166 -37.26 26.60 -6.10
N CYS A 167 -36.45 25.56 -5.85
CA CYS A 167 -36.37 24.37 -6.73
C CYS A 167 -36.55 23.06 -5.94
N ARG A 168 -37.43 22.15 -6.39
CA ARG A 168 -37.60 20.81 -5.78
C ARG A 168 -37.64 19.65 -6.80
N ILE A 169 -37.14 19.89 -8.01
CA ILE A 169 -37.24 18.93 -9.14
C ILE A 169 -36.63 17.57 -8.77
N CYS A 170 -35.45 17.55 -8.14
CA CYS A 170 -34.77 16.33 -7.76
C CYS A 170 -35.65 15.43 -6.86
N VAL A 171 -36.38 16.01 -5.90
CA VAL A 171 -37.31 15.31 -5.01
C VAL A 171 -38.38 14.58 -5.80
N SER A 172 -39.02 15.26 -6.75
CA SER A 172 -40.09 14.68 -7.58
C SER A 172 -39.62 13.53 -8.47
N THR A 173 -38.33 13.51 -8.83
CA THR A 173 -37.75 12.48 -9.69
C THR A 173 -37.16 11.28 -8.92
N CYS A 174 -37.00 11.40 -7.59
CA CYS A 174 -36.40 10.35 -6.77
C CYS A 174 -37.44 9.27 -6.42
N GLN A 175 -37.46 8.18 -7.18
CA GLN A 175 -38.37 7.05 -6.95
C GLN A 175 -38.15 6.38 -5.58
N ALA A 176 -36.89 6.35 -5.11
CA ALA A 176 -36.54 5.78 -3.81
C ALA A 176 -36.91 6.69 -2.61
N GLN A 177 -37.40 7.91 -2.87
CA GLN A 177 -37.75 8.90 -1.84
C GLN A 177 -36.59 9.19 -0.86
N ALA A 178 -35.35 9.14 -1.37
CA ALA A 178 -34.15 9.30 -0.57
C ALA A 178 -33.78 10.77 -0.30
N ILE A 179 -34.36 11.73 -1.03
CA ILE A 179 -33.97 13.15 -0.94
C ILE A 179 -34.77 13.83 0.17
N ASP A 180 -34.05 14.36 1.15
CA ASP A 180 -34.56 15.18 2.24
C ASP A 180 -33.87 16.55 2.23
N LEU A 181 -34.54 17.54 1.64
CA LEU A 181 -34.02 18.91 1.55
C LEU A 181 -34.15 19.70 2.87
N ASP A 182 -34.90 19.17 3.85
CA ASP A 182 -35.12 19.80 5.15
C ASP A 182 -34.12 19.28 6.22
N ALA A 183 -33.23 18.35 5.83
CA ALA A 183 -32.17 17.81 6.66
C ALA A 183 -31.24 18.92 7.19
N LYS A 184 -30.90 18.83 8.49
CA LYS A 184 -30.09 19.83 9.20
C LYS A 184 -28.76 19.23 9.65
N GLU A 185 -27.80 20.12 9.88
CA GLU A 185 -26.55 19.78 10.56
C GLU A 185 -26.84 19.20 11.95
N GLU A 186 -26.04 18.21 12.35
CA GLU A 186 -26.12 17.57 13.65
C GLU A 186 -24.74 17.44 14.28
N THR A 187 -24.68 17.41 15.62
CA THR A 187 -23.46 17.05 16.34
C THR A 187 -23.76 15.79 17.13
N ILE A 188 -22.98 14.74 16.87
CA ILE A 188 -23.09 13.44 17.53
C ILE A 188 -21.94 13.25 18.52
N GLU A 189 -22.23 12.58 19.63
CA GLU A 189 -21.22 12.18 20.62
C GLU A 189 -20.93 10.68 20.49
N LEU A 190 -19.65 10.34 20.36
CA LEU A 190 -19.17 8.97 20.16
C LEU A 190 -18.26 8.58 21.33
N SER A 191 -18.64 7.54 22.07
CA SER A 191 -17.75 6.95 23.08
C SER A 191 -16.80 5.95 22.41
N VAL A 192 -15.49 6.19 22.53
CA VAL A 192 -14.42 5.41 21.89
C VAL A 192 -13.23 5.19 22.82
N GLY A 193 -12.51 4.10 22.64
CA GLY A 193 -11.34 3.75 23.46
C GLY A 193 -10.03 4.32 22.93
N ALA A 194 -9.96 4.55 21.62
CA ALA A 194 -8.79 5.09 20.92
C ALA A 194 -9.23 5.97 19.74
N VAL A 195 -8.32 6.83 19.28
CA VAL A 195 -8.51 7.66 18.08
C VAL A 195 -7.32 7.48 17.14
N ILE A 196 -7.57 7.34 15.84
CA ILE A 196 -6.53 7.32 14.78
C ILE A 196 -6.79 8.48 13.83
N LEU A 197 -5.81 9.36 13.66
CA LEU A 197 -5.86 10.50 12.75
C LEU A 197 -5.17 10.14 11.43
N SER A 198 -5.92 10.19 10.34
CA SER A 198 -5.45 9.94 8.98
C SER A 198 -6.12 10.87 7.93
N PRO A 199 -6.16 12.20 8.14
CA PRO A 199 -6.82 13.14 7.22
C PRO A 199 -6.14 13.25 5.84
N GLY A 200 -4.94 12.69 5.67
CA GLY A 200 -4.19 12.74 4.42
C GLY A 200 -3.32 14.00 4.34
N PHE A 201 -3.39 14.70 3.21
CA PHE A 201 -2.57 15.87 2.87
C PHE A 201 -3.40 16.91 2.11
N GLY A 202 -2.94 18.16 2.10
CA GLY A 202 -3.53 19.30 1.41
C GLY A 202 -2.98 19.52 0.00
N SER A 203 -3.56 20.47 -0.73
CA SER A 203 -3.10 20.88 -2.07
C SER A 203 -2.26 22.15 -1.97
N LEU A 204 -1.31 22.33 -2.88
CA LEU A 204 -0.54 23.58 -2.98
C LEU A 204 -1.46 24.77 -3.28
N SER A 205 -1.10 25.94 -2.76
CA SER A 205 -1.80 27.17 -3.08
C SER A 205 -1.57 27.62 -4.53
N GLU A 206 -2.59 28.25 -5.14
CA GLU A 206 -2.50 28.81 -6.49
C GLU A 206 -1.39 29.87 -6.62
N ASP A 207 -1.06 30.59 -5.54
CA ASP A 207 0.03 31.55 -5.49
C ASP A 207 1.41 30.90 -5.74
N ILE A 208 1.60 29.65 -5.32
CA ILE A 208 2.84 28.89 -5.59
C ILE A 208 2.85 28.44 -7.05
N LEU A 209 1.73 27.91 -7.54
CA LEU A 209 1.60 27.37 -8.89
C LEU A 209 1.73 28.47 -9.96
N SER A 210 1.15 29.65 -9.72
CA SER A 210 1.16 30.79 -10.64
C SER A 210 2.56 31.32 -10.94
N ARG A 211 3.54 31.09 -10.05
CA ARG A 211 4.97 31.37 -10.31
C ARG A 211 5.53 30.61 -11.52
N PHE A 212 4.91 29.49 -11.85
CA PHE A 212 5.23 28.66 -13.02
C PHE A 212 4.23 28.86 -14.16
N GLY A 213 3.40 29.90 -14.11
CA GLY A 213 2.42 30.24 -15.16
C GLY A 213 1.11 29.47 -15.09
N TYR A 214 0.87 28.69 -14.03
CA TYR A 214 -0.44 28.06 -13.80
C TYR A 214 -1.54 29.12 -13.64
N GLY A 215 -2.73 28.86 -14.21
CA GLY A 215 -3.84 29.81 -14.26
C GLY A 215 -3.67 30.96 -15.26
N VAL A 216 -2.47 31.14 -15.84
CA VAL A 216 -2.18 32.14 -16.88
C VAL A 216 -2.00 31.46 -18.24
N TYR A 217 -1.19 30.41 -18.30
CA TYR A 217 -0.94 29.66 -19.53
C TYR A 217 -1.78 28.38 -19.53
N PRO A 218 -2.71 28.19 -20.47
CA PRO A 218 -3.60 27.02 -20.48
C PRO A 218 -2.87 25.67 -20.56
N ASN A 219 -1.67 25.64 -21.15
CA ASN A 219 -0.88 24.42 -21.30
C ASN A 219 0.03 24.11 -20.10
N VAL A 220 -0.04 24.90 -19.02
CA VAL A 220 0.59 24.56 -17.73
C VAL A 220 -0.43 23.82 -16.88
N LEU A 221 -0.16 22.55 -16.64
CA LEU A 221 -1.01 21.63 -15.88
C LEU A 221 -0.35 21.27 -14.55
N THR A 222 -1.15 21.00 -13.55
CA THR A 222 -0.73 20.28 -12.36
C THR A 222 -0.58 18.79 -12.62
N SER A 223 0.17 18.08 -11.77
CA SER A 223 0.27 16.62 -11.84
C SER A 223 -1.08 15.91 -11.69
N MET A 224 -2.04 16.47 -10.93
CA MET A 224 -3.37 15.87 -10.79
C MET A 224 -4.23 16.06 -12.03
N GLU A 225 -4.18 17.23 -12.67
CA GLU A 225 -4.83 17.45 -13.99
C GLU A 225 -4.26 16.50 -15.04
N PHE A 226 -2.94 16.37 -15.08
CA PHE A 226 -2.27 15.43 -15.96
C PHE A 226 -2.70 13.98 -15.68
N GLU A 227 -2.75 13.58 -14.40
CA GLU A 227 -3.21 12.26 -13.95
C GLU A 227 -4.65 11.97 -14.41
N ARG A 228 -5.56 12.95 -14.30
CA ARG A 228 -6.95 12.79 -14.76
C ARG A 228 -7.01 12.68 -16.28
N MET A 229 -6.29 13.52 -17.03
CA MET A 229 -6.26 13.48 -18.50
C MET A 229 -5.75 12.14 -19.05
N MET A 230 -4.68 11.59 -18.48
CA MET A 230 -4.13 10.30 -18.92
C MET A 230 -4.95 9.09 -18.48
N CYS A 231 -5.88 9.26 -17.52
CA CYS A 231 -6.68 8.16 -17.00
C CYS A 231 -7.66 7.64 -18.05
N ALA A 232 -7.73 6.32 -18.21
CA ALA A 232 -8.68 5.67 -19.12
C ALA A 232 -10.14 6.02 -18.77
N SER A 233 -10.49 6.11 -17.49
CA SER A 233 -11.81 6.59 -17.05
C SER A 233 -11.83 8.09 -16.72
N GLY A 234 -10.87 8.84 -17.23
CA GLY A 234 -10.77 10.30 -17.11
C GLY A 234 -11.59 11.06 -18.15
N PRO A 235 -11.54 12.40 -18.12
CA PRO A 235 -12.35 13.26 -18.96
C PRO A 235 -12.07 13.11 -20.46
N SER A 236 -10.85 12.72 -20.84
CA SER A 236 -10.43 12.52 -22.23
C SER A 236 -10.17 11.07 -22.62
N ASN A 237 -10.64 10.10 -21.82
CA ASN A 237 -10.49 8.66 -22.09
C ASN A 237 -9.02 8.23 -22.32
N GLY A 238 -8.07 8.89 -21.65
CA GLY A 238 -6.64 8.64 -21.78
C GLY A 238 -5.97 9.31 -22.98
N VAL A 239 -6.69 10.09 -23.79
CA VAL A 239 -6.11 10.86 -24.91
C VAL A 239 -5.61 12.20 -24.40
N LEU A 240 -4.31 12.47 -24.60
CA LEU A 240 -3.71 13.76 -24.27
C LEU A 240 -3.98 14.81 -25.35
N PHE A 241 -4.24 16.03 -24.90
CA PHE A 241 -4.45 17.21 -25.73
C PHE A 241 -3.92 18.47 -25.02
N ARG A 242 -3.59 19.50 -25.78
CA ARG A 242 -3.24 20.82 -25.25
C ARG A 242 -4.52 21.56 -24.86
N PRO A 243 -4.69 22.02 -23.61
CA PRO A 243 -5.91 22.74 -23.23
C PRO A 243 -6.16 24.05 -24.01
N SER A 244 -5.10 24.67 -24.54
CA SER A 244 -5.23 25.90 -25.35
C SER A 244 -5.94 25.72 -26.69
N ASP A 245 -5.78 24.57 -27.35
CA ASP A 245 -6.23 24.40 -28.74
C ASP A 245 -6.65 22.98 -29.12
N GLU A 246 -6.75 22.08 -28.14
CA GLU A 246 -7.18 20.68 -28.26
C GLU A 246 -6.31 19.82 -29.20
N LYS A 247 -5.16 20.32 -29.65
CA LYS A 247 -4.24 19.54 -30.47
C LYS A 247 -3.45 18.55 -29.61
N HIS A 248 -3.04 17.45 -30.23
CA HIS A 248 -2.19 16.46 -29.57
C HIS A 248 -0.78 17.02 -29.31
N PRO A 249 -0.23 16.92 -28.08
CA PRO A 249 1.12 17.40 -27.77
C PRO A 249 2.19 16.49 -28.39
N LYS A 250 3.38 17.04 -28.65
CA LYS A 250 4.57 16.27 -29.09
C LYS A 250 5.68 16.31 -28.04
N ARG A 251 5.76 17.39 -27.25
CA ARG A 251 6.82 17.59 -26.24
C ARG A 251 6.22 18.00 -24.90
N ILE A 252 6.50 17.22 -23.85
CA ILE A 252 6.06 17.50 -22.48
C ILE A 252 7.26 17.72 -21.57
N ALA A 253 7.21 18.77 -20.76
CA ALA A 253 8.13 18.96 -19.64
C ALA A 253 7.43 18.68 -18.32
N ILE A 254 8.10 17.97 -17.40
CA ILE A 254 7.65 17.79 -16.02
C ILE A 254 8.63 18.48 -15.08
N LEU A 255 8.13 19.41 -14.27
CA LEU A 255 8.93 20.22 -13.34
C LEU A 255 8.84 19.64 -11.94
N GLN A 256 9.96 19.13 -11.42
CA GLN A 256 10.04 18.58 -10.07
C GLN A 256 10.13 19.66 -8.99
N CYS A 257 9.76 19.26 -7.77
CA CYS A 257 9.90 20.06 -6.56
C CYS A 257 9.10 21.38 -6.58
N VAL A 258 7.95 21.41 -7.28
CA VAL A 258 7.02 22.53 -7.20
C VAL A 258 6.37 22.52 -5.81
N GLY A 259 6.53 23.59 -5.04
CA GLY A 259 6.01 23.68 -3.66
C GLY A 259 6.70 22.74 -2.66
N SER A 260 7.93 22.31 -2.92
CA SER A 260 8.71 21.46 -2.02
C SER A 260 10.19 21.75 -2.15
N ARG A 261 10.95 21.59 -1.05
CA ARG A 261 12.36 22.00 -0.97
C ARG A 261 12.51 23.47 -1.38
N ASP A 262 11.51 24.28 -1.01
CA ASP A 262 11.38 25.68 -1.38
C ASP A 262 11.02 26.51 -0.15
N ILE A 263 12.05 27.09 0.46
CA ILE A 263 11.92 27.94 1.65
C ILE A 263 11.10 29.22 1.38
N THR A 264 10.94 29.64 0.11
CA THR A 264 10.20 30.86 -0.23
C THR A 264 8.68 30.72 -0.10
N CYS A 265 8.20 29.49 0.08
CA CYS A 265 6.79 29.18 0.35
C CYS A 265 6.59 28.48 1.71
N GLY A 266 7.63 28.43 2.55
CA GLY A 266 7.58 27.73 3.84
C GLY A 266 7.72 26.20 3.73
N ASN A 267 7.72 25.61 2.54
CA ASN A 267 7.85 24.16 2.35
C ASN A 267 9.32 23.74 2.16
N GLY A 268 10.10 23.80 3.24
CA GLY A 268 11.53 23.43 3.25
C GLY A 268 11.82 21.92 3.14
N TYR A 269 10.79 21.08 3.24
CA TYR A 269 10.89 19.62 3.23
C TYR A 269 10.76 19.01 1.84
N CYS A 270 11.07 17.72 1.72
CA CYS A 270 10.82 16.95 0.51
C CYS A 270 9.51 16.17 0.60
N SER A 271 8.68 16.26 -0.45
CA SER A 271 7.41 15.56 -0.51
C SER A 271 7.49 14.05 -0.73
N SER A 272 8.69 13.47 -0.80
CA SER A 272 8.98 12.02 -0.88
C SER A 272 8.45 11.25 -2.10
N VAL A 273 7.42 11.73 -2.79
CA VAL A 273 6.68 10.97 -3.83
C VAL A 273 6.76 11.56 -5.24
N CYS A 274 7.03 12.87 -5.38
CA CYS A 274 6.95 13.58 -6.66
C CYS A 274 7.88 13.06 -7.76
N CYS A 275 9.09 12.65 -7.38
CA CYS A 275 9.99 11.98 -8.30
C CYS A 275 9.38 10.71 -8.90
N MET A 276 8.64 9.94 -8.10
CA MET A 276 8.11 8.64 -8.53
C MET A 276 6.79 8.74 -9.28
N TYR A 277 5.86 9.60 -8.86
CA TYR A 277 4.62 9.76 -9.63
C TYR A 277 4.92 10.38 -11.00
N ALA A 278 5.89 11.29 -11.12
CA ALA A 278 6.27 11.87 -12.41
C ALA A 278 6.88 10.82 -13.36
N ILE A 279 7.72 9.92 -12.83
CA ILE A 279 8.23 8.78 -13.60
C ILE A 279 7.07 7.89 -14.06
N LYS A 280 6.11 7.60 -13.16
CA LYS A 280 4.92 6.78 -13.48
C LYS A 280 4.05 7.43 -14.55
N GLU A 281 3.70 8.71 -14.38
CA GLU A 281 2.89 9.49 -15.32
C GLU A 281 3.54 9.51 -16.70
N ALA A 282 4.82 9.87 -16.78
CA ALA A 282 5.56 9.89 -18.03
C ALA A 282 5.64 8.51 -18.69
N THR A 283 5.86 7.45 -17.91
CA THR A 283 5.93 6.07 -18.43
C THR A 283 4.58 5.62 -18.98
N VAL A 284 3.49 5.83 -18.25
CA VAL A 284 2.15 5.41 -18.69
C VAL A 284 1.71 6.18 -19.92
N VAL A 285 2.06 7.45 -20.04
CA VAL A 285 1.81 8.20 -21.26
C VAL A 285 2.62 7.66 -22.43
N LYS A 286 3.90 7.31 -22.22
CA LYS A 286 4.73 6.65 -23.23
C LYS A 286 4.23 5.25 -23.64
N GLU A 287 3.55 4.53 -22.75
CA GLU A 287 2.87 3.26 -23.08
C GLU A 287 1.74 3.48 -24.10
N HIS A 288 1.03 4.62 -24.04
CA HIS A 288 -0.05 4.95 -24.97
C HIS A 288 0.43 5.69 -26.22
N ASP A 289 1.45 6.54 -26.09
CA ASP A 289 2.08 7.29 -27.19
C ASP A 289 3.62 7.18 -27.11
N PRO A 290 4.22 6.21 -27.82
CA PRO A 290 5.65 6.01 -27.84
C PRO A 290 6.45 7.17 -28.45
N ASP A 291 5.85 7.99 -29.31
CA ASP A 291 6.53 9.06 -30.06
C ASP A 291 6.68 10.35 -29.25
N LEU A 292 5.92 10.52 -28.16
CA LEU A 292 5.90 11.73 -27.34
C LEU A 292 7.25 12.00 -26.65
N GLU A 293 7.88 13.15 -26.86
CA GLU A 293 9.10 13.50 -26.15
C GLU A 293 8.79 14.03 -24.74
N ILE A 294 9.24 13.32 -23.69
CA ILE A 294 9.01 13.75 -22.30
C ILE A 294 10.36 14.04 -21.62
N THR A 295 10.45 15.21 -20.99
CA THR A 295 11.62 15.65 -20.22
C THR A 295 11.23 15.93 -18.77
N ILE A 296 11.94 15.31 -17.82
CA ILE A 296 11.78 15.57 -16.39
C ILE A 296 12.93 16.47 -15.92
N PHE A 297 12.61 17.68 -15.48
CA PHE A 297 13.53 18.64 -14.88
C PHE A 297 13.57 18.46 -13.37
N TYR A 298 14.76 18.23 -12.80
CA TYR A 298 14.92 17.86 -11.40
C TYR A 298 16.18 18.43 -10.74
N MET A 299 16.20 18.45 -9.39
CA MET A 299 17.41 18.77 -8.62
C MET A 299 18.17 17.48 -8.24
N GLU A 300 17.51 16.60 -7.51
CA GLU A 300 17.99 15.25 -7.19
C GLU A 300 16.84 14.26 -7.34
N MET A 301 17.08 13.11 -7.99
CA MET A 301 16.04 12.09 -8.13
C MET A 301 15.98 11.23 -6.87
N ARG A 302 14.85 11.34 -6.16
CA ARG A 302 14.58 10.61 -4.91
C ARG A 302 13.73 9.37 -5.16
N THR A 303 14.43 8.31 -5.54
CA THR A 303 13.87 6.98 -5.88
C THR A 303 14.35 5.92 -4.88
N GLN A 304 14.14 6.18 -3.58
CA GLN A 304 14.69 5.40 -2.45
C GLN A 304 13.90 4.14 -2.06
N GLY A 305 12.66 3.98 -2.52
CA GLY A 305 11.82 2.83 -2.17
C GLY A 305 12.23 1.53 -2.86
N LYS A 306 11.68 0.41 -2.39
CA LYS A 306 11.91 -0.92 -2.98
C LYS A 306 11.44 -0.94 -4.44
N GLY A 307 12.37 -1.22 -5.36
CA GLY A 307 12.11 -1.23 -6.81
C GLY A 307 12.06 0.14 -7.49
N PHE A 308 12.29 1.25 -6.78
CA PHE A 308 12.13 2.60 -7.35
C PHE A 308 13.27 2.95 -8.31
N ASP A 309 14.51 2.59 -7.99
CA ASP A 309 15.65 2.78 -8.91
C ASP A 309 15.51 1.93 -10.18
N ALA A 310 14.99 0.70 -10.06
CA ALA A 310 14.68 -0.13 -11.22
C ALA A 310 13.61 0.51 -12.11
N ALA A 311 12.55 1.09 -11.51
CA ALA A 311 11.52 1.82 -12.25
C ALA A 311 12.10 3.05 -12.99
N ARG A 312 12.97 3.83 -12.34
CA ARG A 312 13.68 4.95 -12.98
C ARG A 312 14.54 4.46 -14.15
N GLN A 313 15.25 3.36 -13.97
CA GLN A 313 16.14 2.81 -14.99
C GLN A 313 15.34 2.38 -16.23
N ARG A 314 14.27 1.61 -16.04
CA ARG A 314 13.36 1.24 -17.14
C ARG A 314 12.80 2.47 -17.84
N ALA A 315 12.37 3.48 -17.09
CA ALA A 315 11.83 4.71 -17.68
C ALA A 315 12.87 5.43 -18.58
N LYS A 316 14.15 5.40 -18.22
CA LYS A 316 15.23 5.95 -19.04
C LYS A 316 15.55 5.06 -20.26
N GLU A 317 15.73 3.76 -20.04
CA GLU A 317 16.29 2.84 -21.06
C GLU A 317 15.24 2.29 -22.02
N GLU A 318 14.06 1.93 -21.52
CA GLU A 318 12.99 1.30 -22.32
C GLU A 318 12.04 2.35 -22.92
N TYR A 319 11.73 3.41 -22.18
CA TYR A 319 10.78 4.45 -22.59
C TYR A 319 11.44 5.73 -23.11
N GLY A 320 12.78 5.84 -23.07
CA GLY A 320 13.51 6.99 -23.59
C GLY A 320 13.21 8.31 -22.88
N LEU A 321 12.77 8.29 -21.61
CA LEU A 321 12.52 9.52 -20.85
C LEU A 321 13.83 10.28 -20.64
N ARG A 322 13.81 11.59 -20.91
CA ARG A 322 14.96 12.46 -20.68
C ARG A 322 14.92 13.04 -19.27
N PHE A 323 16.04 12.96 -18.55
CA PHE A 323 16.20 13.53 -17.22
C PHE A 323 17.20 14.68 -17.30
N VAL A 324 16.77 15.90 -16.98
CA VAL A 324 17.61 17.10 -16.99
C VAL A 324 17.77 17.59 -15.56
N ARG A 325 19.00 17.60 -15.07
CA ARG A 325 19.30 18.11 -13.73
C ARG A 325 19.36 19.63 -13.75
N ALA A 326 18.22 20.27 -13.51
CA ALA A 326 18.10 21.70 -13.33
C ALA A 326 16.84 22.03 -12.51
N ARG A 327 16.94 22.98 -11.57
CA ARG A 327 15.78 23.61 -10.95
C ARG A 327 15.28 24.69 -11.90
N VAL A 328 14.09 24.50 -12.47
CA VAL A 328 13.45 25.49 -13.33
C VAL A 328 12.92 26.63 -12.47
N ALA A 329 13.24 27.87 -12.85
CA ALA A 329 12.84 29.07 -12.11
C ALA A 329 11.43 29.56 -12.49
N GLY A 330 10.97 29.27 -13.70
CA GLY A 330 9.68 29.69 -14.21
C GLY A 330 9.46 29.24 -15.65
N VAL A 331 8.26 29.49 -16.16
CA VAL A 331 7.83 29.14 -17.52
C VAL A 331 7.46 30.44 -18.24
N ASN A 332 7.88 30.58 -19.49
CA ASN A 332 7.52 31.72 -20.34
C ASN A 332 6.67 31.25 -21.52
N GLU A 333 5.73 32.06 -21.96
CA GLU A 333 5.00 31.80 -23.21
C GLU A 333 5.92 32.05 -24.43
N ASN A 334 5.76 31.23 -25.47
CA ASN A 334 6.41 31.37 -26.76
C ASN A 334 5.46 30.94 -27.88
N GLY A 335 4.53 31.82 -28.26
CA GLY A 335 3.48 31.51 -29.23
C GLY A 335 2.52 30.45 -28.67
N GLU A 336 2.32 29.35 -29.40
CA GLU A 336 1.50 28.21 -28.93
C GLU A 336 2.27 27.26 -27.98
N GLN A 337 3.55 27.53 -27.70
CA GLN A 337 4.43 26.69 -26.89
C GLN A 337 4.88 27.40 -25.61
N LEU A 338 5.46 26.64 -24.70
CA LEU A 338 5.98 27.09 -23.41
C LEU A 338 7.51 26.94 -23.39
N ARG A 339 8.21 28.05 -23.19
CA ARG A 339 9.68 28.10 -23.12
C ARG A 339 10.16 27.94 -21.68
N ILE A 340 11.05 26.98 -21.46
CA ILE A 340 11.66 26.67 -20.18
C ILE A 340 13.14 27.06 -20.20
N PRO A 341 13.54 28.19 -19.58
CA PRO A 341 14.93 28.51 -19.35
C PRO A 341 15.49 27.70 -18.18
N TYR A 342 16.70 27.16 -18.34
CA TYR A 342 17.38 26.44 -17.27
C TYR A 342 18.90 26.54 -17.40
N VAL A 343 19.61 26.25 -16.31
CA VAL A 343 21.07 26.18 -16.27
C VAL A 343 21.46 24.72 -16.12
N ASN A 344 22.32 24.23 -17.02
CA ASN A 344 22.82 22.85 -16.91
C ASN A 344 23.97 22.75 -15.90
N GLU A 345 24.49 21.54 -15.70
CA GLU A 345 25.54 21.31 -14.71
C GLU A 345 26.89 21.97 -15.04
N LYS A 346 27.11 22.40 -16.29
CA LYS A 346 28.28 23.17 -16.73
C LYS A 346 28.12 24.67 -16.55
N GLY A 347 26.99 25.13 -15.99
CA GLY A 347 26.67 26.55 -15.86
C GLY A 347 26.19 27.20 -17.17
N GLU A 348 25.90 26.42 -18.22
CA GLU A 348 25.40 26.96 -19.49
C GLU A 348 23.91 27.30 -19.37
N HIS A 349 23.53 28.49 -19.82
CA HIS A 349 22.14 28.93 -19.91
C HIS A 349 21.50 28.39 -21.19
N LEU A 350 20.49 27.52 -21.03
CA LEU A 350 19.76 26.89 -22.11
C LEU A 350 18.27 27.25 -22.03
N ALA A 351 17.57 27.09 -23.14
CA ALA A 351 16.11 27.22 -23.19
C ALA A 351 15.54 26.22 -24.21
N GLU A 352 14.46 25.56 -23.82
CA GLU A 352 13.74 24.61 -24.68
C GLU A 352 12.24 24.90 -24.68
N ASP A 353 11.60 24.70 -25.83
CA ASP A 353 10.16 24.90 -26.00
C ASP A 353 9.39 23.58 -25.84
N PHE A 354 8.23 23.60 -25.19
CA PHE A 354 7.39 22.44 -24.92
C PHE A 354 5.93 22.74 -25.22
N ASP A 355 5.16 21.71 -25.54
CA ASP A 355 3.73 21.83 -25.84
C ASP A 355 2.88 21.85 -24.57
N ILE A 356 3.29 21.09 -23.55
CA ILE A 356 2.68 21.04 -22.21
C ILE A 356 3.78 21.10 -21.16
N VAL A 357 3.51 21.80 -20.06
CA VAL A 357 4.32 21.77 -18.83
C VAL A 357 3.49 21.21 -17.69
N VAL A 358 3.98 20.16 -17.04
CA VAL A 358 3.35 19.53 -15.87
C VAL A 358 4.12 19.92 -14.61
N LEU A 359 3.41 20.48 -13.63
CA LEU A 359 3.94 20.85 -12.33
C LEU A 359 3.83 19.66 -11.38
N ALA A 360 4.96 19.03 -11.04
CA ALA A 360 4.99 17.95 -10.05
C ALA A 360 4.92 18.57 -8.64
N GLN A 361 3.67 18.72 -8.18
CA GLN A 361 3.29 19.31 -6.89
C GLN A 361 3.79 18.52 -5.68
N GLY A 362 4.24 19.26 -4.67
CA GLY A 362 4.45 18.78 -3.30
C GLY A 362 3.16 18.38 -2.58
N LEU A 363 3.33 17.72 -1.43
CA LEU A 363 2.25 17.40 -0.50
C LEU A 363 2.28 18.39 0.66
N GLU A 364 1.21 19.15 0.87
CA GLU A 364 1.06 20.04 2.02
C GLU A 364 0.35 19.36 3.20
N SER A 365 0.46 19.94 4.39
CA SER A 365 -0.40 19.55 5.50
C SER A 365 -1.88 19.77 5.13
N PRO A 366 -2.83 19.00 5.67
CA PRO A 366 -4.26 19.28 5.50
C PRO A 366 -4.60 20.72 5.87
N ALA A 367 -5.50 21.37 5.11
CA ALA A 367 -5.89 22.77 5.35
C ALA A 367 -6.52 22.99 6.74
N ASP A 368 -7.09 21.95 7.33
CA ASP A 368 -7.73 21.94 8.65
C ASP A 368 -6.85 21.30 9.74
N ALA A 369 -5.55 21.11 9.49
CA ALA A 369 -4.62 20.47 10.43
C ALA A 369 -4.63 21.13 11.82
N GLU A 370 -4.61 22.47 11.89
CA GLU A 370 -4.63 23.20 13.16
C GLU A 370 -5.94 22.98 13.94
N SER A 371 -7.09 23.04 13.26
CA SER A 371 -8.38 22.78 13.90
C SER A 371 -8.51 21.33 14.37
N LEU A 372 -7.98 20.36 13.60
CA LEU A 372 -7.95 18.96 14.00
C LEU A 372 -7.02 18.75 15.20
N ALA A 373 -5.87 19.40 15.21
CA ALA A 373 -4.92 19.36 16.33
C ALA A 373 -5.52 19.95 17.60
N GLN A 374 -6.26 21.06 17.49
CA GLN A 374 -7.01 21.64 18.60
C GLN A 374 -8.11 20.70 19.10
N ALA A 375 -8.89 20.10 18.20
CA ALA A 375 -9.95 19.15 18.56
C ALA A 375 -9.42 17.90 19.27
N ALA A 376 -8.27 17.39 18.82
CA ALA A 376 -7.63 16.21 19.39
C ALA A 376 -6.66 16.52 20.55
N GLU A 377 -6.36 17.80 20.81
CA GLU A 377 -5.34 18.26 21.78
C GLU A 377 -3.95 17.63 21.53
N ILE A 378 -3.45 17.77 20.30
CA ILE A 378 -2.12 17.26 19.89
C ILE A 378 -1.23 18.38 19.34
N ASP A 379 0.08 18.14 19.31
CA ASP A 379 1.06 19.06 18.73
C ASP A 379 1.22 18.80 17.23
N LEU A 380 1.42 19.88 16.48
CA LEU A 380 1.95 19.83 15.12
C LEU A 380 3.46 20.16 15.11
N ASN A 381 4.16 19.72 14.07
CA ASN A 381 5.51 20.19 13.77
C ASN A 381 5.46 21.59 13.12
N HIS A 382 6.62 22.18 12.83
CA HIS A 382 6.69 23.53 12.24
C HIS A 382 6.19 23.63 10.79
N TYR A 383 5.81 22.51 10.17
CA TYR A 383 5.17 22.43 8.85
C TYR A 383 3.69 22.04 8.95
N ASN A 384 3.08 22.11 10.15
CA ASN A 384 1.68 21.76 10.39
C ASN A 384 1.30 20.28 10.13
N PHE A 385 2.28 19.38 10.08
CA PHE A 385 2.04 17.93 10.14
C PHE A 385 2.01 17.45 11.60
N CYS A 386 1.42 16.29 11.86
CA CYS A 386 1.40 15.72 13.20
C CYS A 386 2.82 15.50 13.75
N LYS A 387 3.11 16.04 14.93
CA LYS A 387 4.40 15.86 15.58
C LYS A 387 4.53 14.42 16.10
N THR A 388 5.63 13.78 15.73
CA THR A 388 6.04 12.42 16.16
C THR A 388 7.55 12.41 16.42
N ASN A 389 8.11 11.29 16.87
CA ASN A 389 9.56 11.10 17.03
C ASN A 389 10.03 9.81 16.37
N SER A 390 11.35 9.61 16.28
CA SER A 390 11.93 8.47 15.53
C SER A 390 11.64 7.09 16.14
N PHE A 391 11.29 7.01 17.42
CA PHE A 391 11.04 5.75 18.14
C PHE A 391 9.56 5.45 18.32
N GLU A 392 8.70 6.46 18.30
CA GLU A 392 7.24 6.36 18.33
C GLU A 392 6.61 7.06 17.11
N PRO A 393 6.81 6.52 15.89
CA PRO A 393 6.41 7.18 14.65
C PRO A 393 4.90 7.20 14.39
N LEU A 394 4.11 6.52 15.22
CA LEU A 394 2.67 6.37 15.10
C LEU A 394 1.90 7.00 16.28
N GLU A 395 2.60 7.46 17.30
CA GLU A 395 2.00 8.08 18.48
C GLU A 395 2.00 9.61 18.35
N THR A 396 0.88 10.23 18.71
CA THR A 396 0.81 11.69 18.84
C THR A 396 1.33 12.12 20.21
N THR A 397 1.33 13.42 20.49
CA THR A 397 1.68 13.93 21.83
C THR A 397 0.61 13.63 22.89
N ARG A 398 -0.53 13.06 22.52
CA ARG A 398 -1.61 12.65 23.44
C ARG A 398 -1.78 11.13 23.46
N PRO A 399 -1.52 10.44 24.59
CA PRO A 399 -1.67 8.99 24.69
C PRO A 399 -3.09 8.51 24.33
N GLY A 400 -3.18 7.44 23.54
CA GLY A 400 -4.44 6.87 23.04
C GLY A 400 -4.96 7.54 21.76
N ILE A 401 -4.28 8.58 21.27
CA ILE A 401 -4.48 9.16 19.94
C ILE A 401 -3.25 8.86 19.09
N PHE A 402 -3.47 8.23 17.95
CA PHE A 402 -2.45 7.76 17.02
C PHE A 402 -2.56 8.48 15.68
N VAL A 403 -1.51 8.42 14.86
CA VAL A 403 -1.47 9.02 13.53
C VAL A 403 -1.01 8.01 12.47
N ALA A 404 -1.58 8.09 11.27
CA ALA A 404 -1.17 7.28 10.14
C ALA A 404 -1.26 8.03 8.80
N GLY A 405 -0.44 7.62 7.85
CA GLY A 405 -0.48 8.13 6.48
C GLY A 405 0.17 9.50 6.33
N ALA A 406 -0.23 10.25 5.31
CA ALA A 406 0.44 11.49 4.92
C ALA A 406 0.35 12.62 5.97
N PHE A 407 -0.54 12.52 6.97
CA PHE A 407 -0.63 13.52 8.05
C PHE A 407 0.55 13.46 9.03
N GLN A 408 1.19 12.28 9.18
CA GLN A 408 2.45 12.18 9.92
C GLN A 408 3.63 12.78 9.14
N GLY A 409 3.49 12.90 7.82
CA GLY A 409 4.48 13.50 6.93
C GLY A 409 4.39 12.95 5.50
N PRO A 410 5.01 13.62 4.50
CA PRO A 410 4.90 13.23 3.09
C PRO A 410 5.43 11.82 2.80
N LYS A 411 4.57 10.95 2.25
CA LYS A 411 4.87 9.54 1.97
C LYS A 411 3.96 8.92 0.91
N ASP A 412 4.32 7.71 0.48
CA ASP A 412 3.58 6.95 -0.53
C ASP A 412 2.50 6.03 0.08
N ILE A 413 1.81 5.28 -0.80
CA ILE A 413 0.73 4.36 -0.43
C ILE A 413 1.26 3.18 0.42
N PRO A 414 2.32 2.44 0.03
CA PRO A 414 2.89 1.37 0.86
C PRO A 414 3.18 1.79 2.30
N ASP A 415 3.84 2.94 2.49
CA ASP A 415 4.19 3.43 3.82
C ASP A 415 2.92 3.88 4.57
N SER A 416 1.95 4.50 3.89
CA SER A 416 0.67 4.89 4.49
C SER A 416 -0.16 3.69 4.97
N VAL A 417 -0.25 2.63 4.18
CA VAL A 417 -0.93 1.37 4.53
C VAL A 417 -0.21 0.69 5.70
N THR A 418 1.12 0.68 5.70
CA THR A 418 1.93 0.14 6.80
C THR A 418 1.66 0.91 8.10
N GLN A 419 1.72 2.24 8.08
CA GLN A 419 1.44 3.05 9.27
C GLN A 419 0.01 2.86 9.78
N ALA A 420 -0.98 2.71 8.90
CA ALA A 420 -2.36 2.46 9.28
C ALA A 420 -2.54 1.15 10.04
N SER A 421 -1.96 0.05 9.54
CA SER A 421 -1.94 -1.23 10.26
C SER A 421 -1.18 -1.12 11.59
N GLY A 422 -0.07 -0.36 11.62
CA GLY A 422 0.66 -0.11 12.86
C GLY A 422 -0.16 0.65 13.91
N ALA A 423 -0.88 1.69 13.52
CA ALA A 423 -1.75 2.46 14.41
C ALA A 423 -2.92 1.60 14.94
N ALA A 424 -3.44 0.67 14.12
CA ALA A 424 -4.42 -0.33 14.55
C ALA A 424 -3.84 -1.28 15.62
N ALA A 425 -2.56 -1.65 15.54
CA ALA A 425 -1.90 -2.43 16.60
C ALA A 425 -1.85 -1.66 17.92
N HIS A 426 -1.40 -0.39 17.92
CA HIS A 426 -1.36 0.42 19.14
C HIS A 426 -2.75 0.59 19.79
N ALA A 427 -3.79 0.80 18.99
CA ALA A 427 -5.15 0.82 19.50
C ALA A 427 -5.57 -0.54 20.11
N ALA A 428 -5.20 -1.65 19.48
CA ALA A 428 -5.49 -2.99 20.01
C ALA A 428 -4.72 -3.33 21.30
N GLU A 429 -3.49 -2.82 21.46
CA GLU A 429 -2.67 -2.96 22.67
C GLU A 429 -3.39 -2.33 23.88
N ILE A 430 -3.80 -1.07 23.76
CA ILE A 430 -4.47 -0.37 24.86
C ILE A 430 -5.88 -0.92 25.12
N LEU A 431 -6.57 -1.41 24.09
CA LEU A 431 -7.95 -1.90 24.16
C LEU A 431 -8.08 -3.43 24.28
N ARG A 432 -7.00 -4.15 24.58
CA ARG A 432 -7.01 -5.63 24.69
C ARG A 432 -8.22 -6.16 25.48
N ASP A 433 -8.47 -5.60 26.66
CA ASP A 433 -9.50 -6.10 27.59
C ASP A 433 -10.93 -5.79 27.14
N ALA A 434 -11.11 -4.93 26.11
CA ALA A 434 -12.40 -4.55 25.54
C ALA A 434 -12.65 -5.17 24.16
N ARG A 435 -11.74 -6.02 23.66
CA ARG A 435 -11.90 -6.72 22.37
C ARG A 435 -13.22 -7.50 22.33
N GLY A 436 -13.96 -7.36 21.23
CA GLY A 436 -15.22 -8.06 20.99
C GLY A 436 -16.42 -7.55 21.80
N THR A 437 -16.25 -6.55 22.68
CA THR A 437 -17.34 -6.09 23.57
C THR A 437 -18.42 -5.28 22.85
N GLN A 438 -18.07 -4.65 21.72
CA GLN A 438 -18.99 -3.82 20.91
C GLN A 438 -19.11 -4.29 19.46
N THR A 439 -18.41 -5.36 19.08
CA THR A 439 -18.49 -5.89 17.72
C THR A 439 -19.84 -6.54 17.46
N VAL A 440 -20.38 -6.30 16.27
CA VAL A 440 -21.54 -6.99 15.72
C VAL A 440 -21.06 -8.27 15.04
N LYS A 441 -21.66 -9.40 15.43
CA LYS A 441 -21.45 -10.67 14.75
C LYS A 441 -22.20 -10.64 13.42
N LYS A 442 -21.48 -10.78 12.31
CA LYS A 442 -22.09 -10.89 10.98
C LYS A 442 -22.84 -12.22 10.86
N GLU A 443 -24.15 -12.15 10.68
CA GLU A 443 -25.00 -13.32 10.42
C GLU A 443 -25.35 -13.37 8.93
N TYR A 444 -25.25 -14.56 8.34
CA TYR A 444 -25.69 -14.81 6.97
C TYR A 444 -27.06 -15.49 7.00
N PRO A 445 -27.90 -15.27 5.96
CA PRO A 445 -29.07 -16.12 5.74
C PRO A 445 -28.67 -17.59 5.69
N THR A 446 -29.58 -18.47 6.10
CA THR A 446 -29.41 -19.92 5.92
C THR A 446 -29.14 -20.22 4.45
N GLU A 447 -28.14 -21.06 4.19
CA GLU A 447 -27.81 -21.47 2.82
C GLU A 447 -29.02 -22.16 2.17
N ILE A 448 -29.42 -21.66 1.00
CA ILE A 448 -30.57 -22.14 0.23
C ILE A 448 -30.19 -23.50 -0.38
N GLU A 449 -31.01 -24.52 -0.14
CA GLU A 449 -30.91 -25.77 -0.88
C GLU A 449 -31.28 -25.52 -2.35
N ILE A 450 -30.31 -25.72 -3.23
CA ILE A 450 -30.47 -25.46 -4.66
C ILE A 450 -31.16 -26.63 -5.38
N GLU A 451 -32.05 -26.30 -6.31
CA GLU A 451 -32.62 -27.28 -7.24
C GLU A 451 -31.54 -27.89 -8.15
N LYS A 452 -31.80 -29.11 -8.68
CA LYS A 452 -30.86 -29.81 -9.57
C LYS A 452 -30.66 -29.10 -10.92
N GLU A 453 -31.66 -28.37 -11.40
CA GLU A 453 -31.57 -27.68 -12.70
C GLU A 453 -30.80 -26.36 -12.54
N PRO A 454 -29.71 -26.13 -13.31
CA PRO A 454 -28.98 -24.87 -13.25
C PRO A 454 -29.82 -23.69 -13.75
N ARG A 455 -29.79 -22.60 -12.99
CA ARG A 455 -30.40 -21.30 -13.28
C ARG A 455 -29.34 -20.23 -13.10
N ILE A 456 -28.73 -19.83 -14.22
CA ILE A 456 -27.51 -19.03 -14.25
C ILE A 456 -27.84 -17.56 -14.51
N GLY A 457 -27.29 -16.67 -13.68
CA GLY A 457 -27.24 -15.24 -13.95
C GLY A 457 -25.88 -14.82 -14.49
N VAL A 458 -25.86 -14.15 -15.66
CA VAL A 458 -24.62 -13.67 -16.29
C VAL A 458 -24.55 -12.14 -16.22
N PHE A 459 -23.53 -11.61 -15.55
CA PHE A 459 -23.33 -10.16 -15.40
C PHE A 459 -22.05 -9.73 -16.11
N ILE A 460 -22.17 -8.86 -17.13
CA ILE A 460 -21.03 -8.44 -17.94
C ILE A 460 -20.64 -7.00 -17.60
N CYS A 461 -19.39 -6.80 -17.18
CA CYS A 461 -18.88 -5.51 -16.75
C CYS A 461 -18.34 -4.69 -17.93
N HIS A 462 -18.68 -3.40 -18.00
CA HIS A 462 -18.02 -2.43 -18.88
C HIS A 462 -16.65 -1.98 -18.34
N CYS A 463 -16.52 -1.85 -17.01
CA CYS A 463 -15.33 -1.31 -16.34
C CYS A 463 -14.89 0.06 -16.91
N GLY A 464 -15.87 0.92 -17.24
CA GLY A 464 -15.63 2.13 -18.02
C GLY A 464 -15.24 1.78 -19.45
N ILE A 465 -14.12 2.34 -19.93
CA ILE A 465 -13.55 1.98 -21.24
C ILE A 465 -12.58 0.80 -21.17
N ASN A 466 -12.20 0.33 -19.97
CA ASN A 466 -11.20 -0.73 -19.85
C ASN A 466 -11.63 -2.02 -20.54
N ILE A 467 -12.92 -2.37 -20.45
CA ILE A 467 -13.50 -3.49 -21.22
C ILE A 467 -14.33 -2.90 -22.36
N GLY A 468 -15.25 -1.99 -22.03
CA GLY A 468 -16.21 -1.44 -23.00
C GLY A 468 -15.62 -0.59 -24.13
N GLY A 469 -14.36 -0.18 -24.03
CA GLY A 469 -13.65 0.54 -25.10
C GLY A 469 -13.07 -0.37 -26.18
N VAL A 470 -12.99 -1.69 -25.93
CA VAL A 470 -12.43 -2.68 -26.86
C VAL A 470 -13.43 -3.79 -27.17
N VAL A 471 -14.09 -4.32 -26.14
CA VAL A 471 -15.09 -5.39 -26.25
C VAL A 471 -16.47 -4.78 -26.41
N ASP A 472 -17.22 -5.22 -27.43
CA ASP A 472 -18.64 -4.91 -27.58
C ASP A 472 -19.45 -5.66 -26.52
N VAL A 473 -19.56 -5.05 -25.34
CA VAL A 473 -20.31 -5.58 -24.20
C VAL A 473 -21.78 -5.83 -24.53
N PRO A 474 -22.51 -4.95 -25.26
CA PRO A 474 -23.83 -5.28 -25.79
C PRO A 474 -23.89 -6.58 -26.59
N ALA A 475 -22.95 -6.82 -27.50
CA ALA A 475 -22.92 -8.06 -28.29
C ALA A 475 -22.63 -9.30 -27.41
N VAL A 476 -21.77 -9.18 -26.40
CA VAL A 476 -21.53 -10.27 -25.43
C VAL A 476 -22.77 -10.55 -24.59
N LYS A 477 -23.51 -9.51 -24.17
CA LYS A 477 -24.79 -9.66 -23.46
C LYS A 477 -25.82 -10.41 -24.30
N GLU A 478 -26.00 -10.02 -25.55
CA GLU A 478 -26.95 -10.68 -26.44
C GLU A 478 -26.56 -12.14 -26.65
N TYR A 479 -25.27 -12.41 -26.87
CA TYR A 479 -24.77 -13.77 -26.99
C TYR A 479 -25.03 -14.62 -25.73
N ALA A 480 -24.80 -14.07 -24.53
CA ALA A 480 -25.05 -14.77 -23.26
C ALA A 480 -26.52 -15.21 -23.11
N SER A 481 -27.47 -14.46 -23.68
CA SER A 481 -28.89 -14.82 -23.68
C SER A 481 -29.22 -16.10 -24.46
N THR A 482 -28.36 -16.48 -25.41
CA THR A 482 -28.54 -17.66 -26.26
C THR A 482 -28.04 -18.95 -25.60
N LEU A 483 -27.31 -18.82 -24.49
CA LEU A 483 -26.68 -19.96 -23.81
C LEU A 483 -27.69 -20.70 -22.92
N GLY A 484 -27.69 -22.03 -23.01
CA GLY A 484 -28.57 -22.87 -22.19
C GLY A 484 -28.39 -22.64 -20.69
N ASN A 485 -29.50 -22.69 -19.93
CA ASN A 485 -29.58 -22.44 -18.49
C ASN A 485 -29.31 -21.00 -18.03
N VAL A 486 -28.98 -20.07 -18.93
CA VAL A 486 -28.93 -18.64 -18.60
C VAL A 486 -30.35 -18.10 -18.53
N VAL A 487 -30.78 -17.71 -17.32
CA VAL A 487 -32.15 -17.21 -17.07
C VAL A 487 -32.19 -15.71 -16.80
N PHE A 488 -31.03 -15.11 -16.52
CA PHE A 488 -30.86 -13.67 -16.38
C PHE A 488 -29.51 -13.26 -16.96
N PHE A 489 -29.49 -12.15 -17.68
CA PHE A 489 -28.26 -11.61 -18.26
C PHE A 489 -28.35 -10.09 -18.33
N ASP A 490 -27.33 -9.39 -17.85
CA ASP A 490 -27.28 -7.93 -17.97
C ASP A 490 -25.86 -7.37 -18.02
N ARG A 491 -25.77 -6.10 -18.45
CA ARG A 491 -24.54 -5.32 -18.47
C ARG A 491 -24.53 -4.36 -17.28
N ASN A 492 -23.37 -4.23 -16.66
CA ASN A 492 -23.14 -3.29 -15.56
C ASN A 492 -22.00 -2.34 -15.90
N PRO A 493 -22.11 -1.03 -15.58
CA PRO A 493 -20.98 -0.10 -15.70
C PRO A 493 -19.76 -0.60 -14.91
N TYR A 494 -19.97 -0.99 -13.64
CA TYR A 494 -18.93 -1.47 -12.74
C TYR A 494 -19.48 -2.59 -11.85
N SER A 495 -19.25 -3.86 -12.21
CA SER A 495 -19.78 -5.00 -11.44
C SER A 495 -19.29 -5.06 -9.99
N CYS A 496 -18.16 -4.43 -9.66
CA CYS A 496 -17.62 -4.38 -8.31
C CYS A 496 -18.23 -3.27 -7.42
N SER A 497 -19.06 -2.37 -7.97
CA SER A 497 -19.69 -1.31 -7.17
C SER A 497 -20.67 -1.85 -6.14
N GLN A 498 -20.86 -1.12 -5.05
CA GLN A 498 -21.79 -1.53 -3.98
C GLN A 498 -23.22 -1.72 -4.50
N ASP A 499 -23.71 -0.83 -5.37
CA ASP A 499 -25.05 -0.92 -5.97
C ASP A 499 -25.21 -2.18 -6.80
N THR A 500 -24.24 -2.47 -7.67
CA THR A 500 -24.33 -3.64 -8.54
C THR A 500 -24.39 -4.93 -7.74
N GLN A 501 -23.66 -4.98 -6.62
CA GLN A 501 -23.71 -6.14 -5.74
C GLN A 501 -25.06 -6.26 -5.01
N ILE A 502 -25.74 -5.15 -4.68
CA ILE A 502 -27.13 -5.17 -4.19
C ILE A 502 -28.05 -5.69 -5.29
N THR A 503 -27.92 -5.18 -6.52
CA THR A 503 -28.68 -5.67 -7.68
C THR A 503 -28.46 -7.15 -7.93
N ILE A 504 -27.23 -7.67 -7.82
CA ILE A 504 -26.94 -9.10 -7.95
C ILE A 504 -27.75 -9.90 -6.92
N LYS A 505 -27.81 -9.46 -5.66
CA LYS A 505 -28.61 -10.11 -4.62
C LYS A 505 -30.12 -10.09 -4.94
N GLU A 506 -30.65 -8.94 -5.34
CA GLU A 506 -32.06 -8.82 -5.73
C GLU A 506 -32.40 -9.74 -6.91
N LYS A 507 -31.53 -9.81 -7.92
CA LYS A 507 -31.72 -10.67 -9.09
C LYS A 507 -31.57 -12.16 -8.77
N ILE A 508 -30.74 -12.52 -7.78
CA ILE A 508 -30.70 -13.89 -7.25
C ILE A 508 -32.08 -14.30 -6.73
N GLU A 509 -32.72 -13.44 -5.95
CA GLU A 509 -34.04 -13.70 -5.37
C GLU A 509 -35.15 -13.66 -6.44
N GLU A 510 -35.20 -12.61 -7.26
CA GLU A 510 -36.24 -12.39 -8.30
C GLU A 510 -36.29 -13.52 -9.33
N HIS A 511 -35.13 -13.92 -9.86
CA HIS A 511 -35.04 -14.92 -10.93
C HIS A 511 -34.76 -16.34 -10.41
N LYS A 512 -34.69 -16.52 -9.07
CA LYS A 512 -34.31 -17.77 -8.42
C LYS A 512 -33.01 -18.32 -9.00
N LEU A 513 -32.00 -17.47 -9.08
CA LEU A 513 -30.69 -17.87 -9.60
C LEU A 513 -30.03 -18.80 -8.59
N ASN A 514 -29.38 -19.84 -9.08
CA ASN A 514 -28.62 -20.77 -8.26
C ASN A 514 -27.15 -20.88 -8.68
N ARG A 515 -26.73 -20.17 -9.75
CA ARG A 515 -25.34 -20.01 -10.18
C ARG A 515 -25.14 -18.59 -10.68
N ILE A 516 -23.97 -18.02 -10.44
CA ILE A 516 -23.63 -16.66 -10.86
C ILE A 516 -22.34 -16.67 -11.67
N VAL A 517 -22.37 -16.05 -12.84
CA VAL A 517 -21.22 -15.81 -13.71
C VAL A 517 -21.01 -14.32 -13.84
N VAL A 518 -19.80 -13.83 -13.52
CA VAL A 518 -19.45 -12.43 -13.73
C VAL A 518 -18.30 -12.32 -14.73
N ALA A 519 -18.57 -11.69 -15.87
CA ALA A 519 -17.56 -11.42 -16.89
C ALA A 519 -16.98 -10.01 -16.70
N ALA A 520 -15.78 -9.93 -16.13
CA ALA A 520 -15.17 -8.69 -15.71
C ALA A 520 -13.62 -8.78 -15.68
N CYS A 521 -13.03 -8.39 -14.55
CA CYS A 521 -11.59 -8.36 -14.29
C CYS A 521 -11.05 -9.72 -13.80
N THR A 522 -9.87 -9.71 -13.18
CA THR A 522 -9.23 -10.91 -12.65
C THR A 522 -9.92 -11.48 -11.40
N PRO A 523 -10.12 -12.81 -11.28
CA PRO A 523 -10.61 -13.44 -10.06
C PRO A 523 -9.71 -13.20 -8.85
N ARG A 524 -8.41 -12.99 -9.07
CA ARG A 524 -7.41 -12.80 -8.00
C ARG A 524 -7.75 -11.66 -7.04
N THR A 525 -8.48 -10.64 -7.50
CA THR A 525 -8.78 -9.43 -6.72
C THR A 525 -10.24 -9.30 -6.34
N HIS A 526 -11.17 -9.76 -7.19
CA HIS A 526 -12.60 -9.47 -7.00
C HIS A 526 -13.48 -10.71 -6.78
N GLU A 527 -12.99 -11.93 -6.99
CA GLU A 527 -13.79 -13.14 -6.71
C GLU A 527 -14.29 -13.20 -5.25
N PRO A 528 -13.45 -12.93 -4.22
CA PRO A 528 -13.92 -12.93 -2.83
C PRO A 528 -15.07 -11.95 -2.58
N LEU A 529 -15.08 -10.80 -3.27
CA LEU A 529 -16.14 -9.79 -3.16
C LEU A 529 -17.49 -10.35 -3.65
N PHE A 530 -17.52 -11.01 -4.80
CA PHE A 530 -18.75 -11.59 -5.34
C PHE A 530 -19.19 -12.82 -4.56
N GLN A 531 -18.25 -13.68 -4.15
CA GLN A 531 -18.52 -14.81 -3.27
C GLN A 531 -19.22 -14.38 -1.98
N GLU A 532 -18.78 -13.26 -1.41
CA GLU A 532 -19.39 -12.66 -0.23
C GLU A 532 -20.81 -12.14 -0.48
N THR A 533 -21.06 -11.55 -1.66
CA THR A 533 -22.40 -11.16 -2.09
C THR A 533 -23.34 -12.37 -2.24
N LEU A 534 -22.87 -13.50 -2.78
CA LEU A 534 -23.65 -14.75 -2.85
C LEU A 534 -24.06 -15.21 -1.44
N ARG A 535 -23.13 -15.22 -0.49
CA ARG A 535 -23.43 -15.59 0.91
C ARG A 535 -24.47 -14.68 1.53
N ALA A 536 -24.38 -13.37 1.28
CA ALA A 536 -25.36 -12.39 1.74
C ALA A 536 -26.75 -12.57 1.09
N ALA A 537 -26.84 -13.27 -0.05
CA ALA A 537 -28.06 -13.67 -0.73
C ALA A 537 -28.53 -15.10 -0.34
N GLY A 538 -27.82 -15.79 0.55
CA GLY A 538 -28.12 -17.17 0.95
C GLY A 538 -27.62 -18.25 -0.02
N LEU A 539 -26.83 -17.92 -1.04
CA LEU A 539 -26.19 -18.89 -1.93
C LEU A 539 -24.80 -19.31 -1.41
N ASN A 540 -24.45 -20.57 -1.65
CA ASN A 540 -23.10 -21.06 -1.39
C ASN A 540 -22.08 -20.32 -2.27
N ARG A 541 -20.97 -19.86 -1.67
CA ARG A 541 -19.93 -19.10 -2.38
C ARG A 541 -19.30 -19.83 -3.57
N ALA A 542 -19.30 -21.17 -3.56
CA ALA A 542 -18.70 -21.97 -4.63
C ALA A 542 -19.59 -22.08 -5.88
N LEU A 543 -20.79 -21.48 -5.86
CA LEU A 543 -21.72 -21.43 -7.00
C LEU A 543 -21.45 -20.22 -7.91
N PHE A 544 -20.22 -19.71 -7.88
CA PHE A 544 -19.75 -18.53 -8.58
C PHE A 544 -18.63 -18.91 -9.57
N GLU A 545 -18.65 -18.31 -10.76
CA GLU A 545 -17.56 -18.38 -11.73
C GLU A 545 -17.24 -16.97 -12.26
N MET A 546 -15.95 -16.63 -12.32
CA MET A 546 -15.49 -15.35 -12.85
C MET A 546 -14.82 -15.51 -14.20
N VAL A 547 -15.20 -14.66 -15.16
CA VAL A 547 -14.65 -14.65 -16.52
C VAL A 547 -13.79 -13.42 -16.69
N ASN A 548 -12.49 -13.62 -16.92
CA ASN A 548 -11.56 -12.53 -17.12
C ASN A 548 -11.58 -12.05 -18.57
N ILE A 549 -12.49 -11.10 -18.87
CA ILE A 549 -12.58 -10.45 -20.19
C ILE A 549 -11.82 -9.12 -20.22
N ARG A 550 -11.12 -8.76 -19.15
CA ARG A 550 -10.31 -7.54 -19.08
C ARG A 550 -8.84 -7.81 -19.36
N ASP A 551 -8.13 -8.27 -18.33
CA ASP A 551 -6.70 -8.50 -18.31
C ASP A 551 -6.27 -9.57 -19.35
N GLN A 552 -7.13 -10.54 -19.60
CA GLN A 552 -6.90 -11.62 -20.57
C GLN A 552 -7.61 -11.42 -21.91
N CYS A 553 -8.38 -10.34 -22.07
CA CYS A 553 -9.05 -10.02 -23.33
C CYS A 553 -8.87 -8.55 -23.73
N SER A 554 -9.74 -7.63 -23.29
CA SER A 554 -9.74 -6.23 -23.77
C SER A 554 -8.36 -5.54 -23.75
N TRP A 555 -7.61 -5.61 -22.65
CA TRP A 555 -6.33 -4.88 -22.52
C TRP A 555 -5.24 -5.39 -23.47
N VAL A 556 -5.23 -6.70 -23.77
CA VAL A 556 -4.21 -7.32 -24.61
C VAL A 556 -4.60 -7.41 -26.09
N HIS A 557 -5.86 -7.08 -26.44
CA HIS A 557 -6.40 -7.09 -27.81
C HIS A 557 -6.98 -5.74 -28.22
N MET A 558 -6.45 -4.63 -27.68
CA MET A 558 -6.97 -3.27 -27.95
C MET A 558 -6.97 -2.87 -29.43
N HIS A 559 -6.11 -3.49 -30.24
CA HIS A 559 -6.04 -3.25 -31.68
C HIS A 559 -6.87 -4.23 -32.52
N GLU A 560 -7.56 -5.19 -31.89
CA GLU A 560 -8.37 -6.21 -32.55
C GLU A 560 -9.76 -6.35 -31.87
N PRO A 561 -10.57 -5.27 -31.80
CA PRO A 561 -11.80 -5.23 -31.00
C PRO A 561 -12.86 -6.27 -31.39
N GLU A 562 -13.00 -6.57 -32.69
CA GLU A 562 -13.90 -7.62 -33.16
C GLU A 562 -13.50 -9.00 -32.62
N LYS A 563 -12.21 -9.36 -32.74
CA LYS A 563 -11.68 -10.63 -32.20
C LYS A 563 -11.71 -10.66 -30.68
N ALA A 564 -11.48 -9.52 -30.02
CA ALA A 564 -11.62 -9.40 -28.57
C ALA A 564 -13.06 -9.68 -28.12
N THR A 565 -14.04 -9.19 -28.88
CA THR A 565 -15.46 -9.43 -28.64
C THR A 565 -15.82 -10.91 -28.80
N ASP A 566 -15.37 -11.55 -29.89
CA ASP A 566 -15.65 -12.97 -30.11
C ASP A 566 -14.95 -13.85 -29.08
N LYS A 567 -13.71 -13.52 -28.71
CA LYS A 567 -13.02 -14.17 -27.59
C LYS A 567 -13.79 -14.00 -26.27
N ALA A 568 -14.35 -12.82 -25.99
CA ALA A 568 -15.14 -12.60 -24.78
C ALA A 568 -16.42 -13.46 -24.75
N LYS A 569 -17.11 -13.61 -25.90
CA LYS A 569 -18.27 -14.53 -26.03
C LYS A 569 -17.88 -15.97 -25.71
N GLU A 570 -16.80 -16.48 -26.31
CA GLU A 570 -16.31 -17.84 -26.06
C GLU A 570 -15.93 -18.05 -24.60
N LEU A 571 -15.23 -17.08 -23.98
CA LEU A 571 -14.87 -17.15 -22.55
C LEU A 571 -16.12 -17.21 -21.66
N VAL A 572 -17.17 -16.44 -21.98
CA VAL A 572 -18.46 -16.48 -21.25
C VAL A 572 -19.13 -17.84 -21.42
N LYS A 573 -19.18 -18.38 -22.64
CA LYS A 573 -19.72 -19.72 -22.91
C LYS A 573 -19.00 -20.80 -22.08
N MET A 574 -17.67 -20.79 -22.11
CA MET A 574 -16.83 -21.70 -21.33
C MET A 574 -17.17 -21.66 -19.83
N ALA A 575 -17.33 -20.46 -19.29
CA ALA A 575 -17.69 -20.28 -17.87
C ALA A 575 -19.12 -20.72 -17.56
N VAL A 576 -20.09 -20.46 -18.44
CA VAL A 576 -21.47 -20.92 -18.29
C VAL A 576 -21.55 -22.45 -18.28
N GLU A 577 -20.86 -23.13 -19.19
CA GLU A 577 -20.84 -24.60 -19.21
C GLU A 577 -20.20 -25.19 -17.95
N LYS A 578 -19.14 -24.57 -17.43
CA LYS A 578 -18.57 -24.94 -16.13
C LYS A 578 -19.55 -24.68 -14.98
N ALA A 579 -20.22 -23.52 -14.99
CA ALA A 579 -21.14 -23.10 -13.94
C ALA A 579 -22.33 -24.06 -13.77
N LYS A 580 -22.81 -24.68 -14.84
CA LYS A 580 -23.85 -25.74 -14.81
C LYS A 580 -23.47 -26.91 -13.90
N LEU A 581 -22.17 -27.18 -13.74
CA LEU A 581 -21.63 -28.32 -12.99
C LEU A 581 -21.09 -27.92 -11.60
N LEU A 582 -21.12 -26.63 -11.24
CA LEU A 582 -20.75 -26.20 -9.89
C LEU A 582 -21.70 -26.80 -8.86
N THR A 583 -21.18 -27.14 -7.70
CA THR A 583 -21.95 -27.67 -6.56
C THR A 583 -21.60 -26.88 -5.30
N PRO A 584 -22.50 -26.79 -4.30
CA PRO A 584 -22.17 -26.20 -3.02
C PRO A 584 -20.99 -26.94 -2.41
N LEU A 585 -20.04 -26.18 -1.87
CA LEU A 585 -18.89 -26.73 -1.17
C LEU A 585 -18.96 -26.30 0.29
N ALA A 586 -18.87 -27.27 1.19
CA ALA A 586 -18.91 -27.02 2.63
C ALA A 586 -17.63 -26.30 3.06
N GLU A 587 -17.79 -25.17 3.75
CA GLU A 587 -16.68 -24.49 4.40
C GLU A 587 -16.21 -25.29 5.60
N GLN A 588 -14.90 -25.42 5.74
CA GLN A 588 -14.27 -25.98 6.92
C GLN A 588 -13.56 -24.86 7.66
N SER A 589 -13.69 -24.83 8.98
CA SER A 589 -12.92 -23.94 9.83
C SER A 589 -11.95 -24.75 10.68
N VAL A 590 -10.76 -24.22 10.90
CA VAL A 590 -9.75 -24.83 11.76
C VAL A 590 -9.43 -23.87 12.89
N PRO A 591 -9.36 -24.33 14.16
CA PRO A 591 -8.98 -23.46 15.26
C PRO A 591 -7.58 -22.87 15.05
N VAL A 592 -7.35 -21.69 15.63
CA VAL A 592 -6.04 -21.02 15.63
C VAL A 592 -5.41 -21.16 17.00
N ILE A 593 -4.16 -21.60 17.03
CA ILE A 593 -3.32 -21.59 18.23
C ILE A 593 -2.96 -20.11 18.52
N PRO A 594 -3.34 -19.55 19.69
CA PRO A 594 -3.21 -18.12 19.99
C PRO A 594 -1.78 -17.73 20.40
N ARG A 595 -0.79 -18.18 19.63
CA ARG A 595 0.64 -17.96 19.86
C ARG A 595 1.33 -17.53 18.58
N ALA A 596 2.39 -16.75 18.67
CA ALA A 596 3.22 -16.33 17.55
C ALA A 596 4.66 -16.83 17.66
N LEU A 597 5.31 -17.02 16.51
CA LEU A 597 6.77 -17.19 16.41
C LEU A 597 7.37 -15.97 15.72
N VAL A 598 8.31 -15.28 16.37
CA VAL A 598 9.08 -14.17 15.81
C VAL A 598 10.53 -14.60 15.61
N ILE A 599 11.02 -14.44 14.38
CA ILE A 599 12.37 -14.88 13.98
C ILE A 599 13.26 -13.64 13.78
N GLY A 600 14.19 -13.42 14.69
CA GLY A 600 15.12 -12.29 14.75
C GLY A 600 14.77 -11.33 15.90
N GLY A 601 15.73 -11.04 16.76
CA GLY A 601 15.64 -10.22 17.97
C GLY A 601 16.22 -8.81 17.81
N GLY A 602 16.18 -8.23 16.61
CA GLY A 602 16.49 -6.81 16.37
C GLY A 602 15.37 -5.88 16.84
N VAL A 603 15.51 -4.57 16.59
CA VAL A 603 14.47 -3.57 16.94
C VAL A 603 13.07 -3.98 16.45
N SER A 604 12.92 -4.37 15.18
CA SER A 604 11.63 -4.82 14.64
C SER A 604 11.11 -6.09 15.30
N GLY A 605 12.00 -7.03 15.64
CA GLY A 605 11.65 -8.30 16.27
C GLY A 605 11.15 -8.14 17.70
N MET A 606 11.85 -7.32 18.49
CA MET A 606 11.42 -6.96 19.84
C MET A 606 10.12 -6.16 19.82
N THR A 607 9.99 -5.17 18.92
CA THR A 607 8.75 -4.38 18.78
C THR A 607 7.54 -5.25 18.44
N VAL A 608 7.66 -6.18 17.47
CA VAL A 608 6.53 -7.04 17.08
C VAL A 608 6.19 -8.06 18.18
N ALA A 609 7.18 -8.64 18.84
CA ALA A 609 6.95 -9.58 19.95
C ALA A 609 6.23 -8.88 21.12
N LEU A 610 6.68 -7.68 21.49
CA LEU A 610 6.05 -6.88 22.52
C LEU A 610 4.61 -6.50 22.16
N SER A 611 4.38 -6.02 20.94
CA SER A 611 3.04 -5.67 20.46
C SER A 611 2.06 -6.85 20.49
N ILE A 612 2.51 -8.04 20.07
CA ILE A 612 1.69 -9.26 20.12
C ILE A 612 1.34 -9.63 21.58
N ALA A 613 2.29 -9.53 22.49
CA ALA A 613 2.08 -9.78 23.92
C ALA A 613 1.15 -8.75 24.57
N GLU A 614 1.31 -7.46 24.26
CA GLU A 614 0.46 -6.37 24.74
C GLU A 614 -0.99 -6.52 24.23
N GLN A 615 -1.18 -7.10 23.03
CA GLN A 615 -2.48 -7.52 22.52
C GLN A 615 -3.03 -8.82 23.16
N GLY A 616 -2.27 -9.47 24.03
CA GLY A 616 -2.71 -10.62 24.85
C GLY A 616 -2.39 -12.00 24.28
N PHE A 617 -1.45 -12.11 23.34
CA PHE A 617 -1.07 -13.39 22.75
C PHE A 617 0.36 -13.78 23.15
N GLU A 618 0.59 -15.07 23.36
CA GLU A 618 1.93 -15.58 23.69
C GLU A 618 2.85 -15.54 22.46
N CYS A 619 4.14 -15.26 22.67
CA CYS A 619 5.11 -15.10 21.60
C CYS A 619 6.42 -15.82 21.91
N PHE A 620 6.93 -16.59 20.95
CA PHE A 620 8.28 -17.14 20.97
C PHE A 620 9.20 -16.22 20.16
N LEU A 621 10.15 -15.55 20.80
CA LEU A 621 11.13 -14.70 20.14
C LEU A 621 12.46 -15.45 20.01
N VAL A 622 12.87 -15.76 18.78
CA VAL A 622 14.09 -16.52 18.50
C VAL A 622 15.16 -15.62 17.90
N GLU A 623 16.29 -15.47 18.59
CA GLU A 623 17.45 -14.70 18.17
C GLU A 623 18.67 -15.61 17.98
N LYS A 624 19.33 -15.44 16.83
CA LYS A 624 20.49 -16.25 16.44
C LYS A 624 21.72 -15.99 17.30
N ASN A 625 21.95 -14.74 17.67
CA ASN A 625 23.08 -14.35 18.51
C ASN A 625 22.74 -14.55 19.99
N ASP A 626 23.76 -14.49 20.86
CA ASP A 626 23.60 -14.71 22.29
C ASP A 626 22.81 -13.58 23.00
N GLU A 627 22.56 -12.47 22.31
CA GLU A 627 21.89 -11.29 22.85
C GLU A 627 20.99 -10.57 21.84
N LEU A 628 19.86 -10.04 22.33
CA LEU A 628 18.92 -9.21 21.58
C LEU A 628 19.50 -7.84 21.20
N GLY A 629 19.01 -7.26 20.10
CA GLY A 629 19.21 -5.86 19.71
C GLY A 629 19.56 -5.63 18.24
N GLY A 630 20.13 -6.62 17.56
CA GLY A 630 20.51 -6.51 16.13
C GLY A 630 21.39 -5.29 15.83
N ASN A 631 21.12 -4.58 14.72
CA ASN A 631 21.91 -3.39 14.33
C ASN A 631 21.74 -2.19 15.25
N LEU A 632 20.70 -2.15 16.10
CA LEU A 632 20.46 -1.01 16.99
C LEU A 632 21.62 -0.80 17.98
N LYS A 633 22.31 -1.90 18.35
CA LYS A 633 23.50 -1.89 19.24
C LYS A 633 24.67 -1.09 18.68
N ASN A 634 24.72 -0.92 17.35
CA ASN A 634 25.82 -0.27 16.65
C ASN A 634 25.57 1.22 16.41
N LEU A 635 24.40 1.75 16.79
CA LEU A 635 24.02 3.14 16.56
C LEU A 635 24.18 3.95 17.84
N VAL A 636 24.82 5.11 17.74
CA VAL A 636 25.11 5.95 18.91
C VAL A 636 24.08 7.06 19.09
N PHE A 637 23.62 7.69 18.01
CA PHE A 637 22.62 8.76 18.01
C PHE A 637 21.79 8.72 16.71
N THR A 638 20.58 9.29 16.74
CA THR A 638 19.73 9.46 15.54
C THR A 638 19.97 10.83 14.87
N LEU A 639 19.33 11.07 13.71
CA LEU A 639 19.34 12.37 13.03
C LEU A 639 18.61 13.46 13.83
N THR A 640 17.55 13.07 14.53
CA THR A 640 16.70 13.93 15.37
C THR A 640 17.23 14.09 16.81
N GLY A 641 18.30 13.38 17.18
CA GLY A 641 19.02 13.54 18.44
C GLY A 641 18.61 12.58 19.56
N GLU A 642 17.68 11.64 19.32
CA GLU A 642 17.38 10.56 20.26
C GLU A 642 18.55 9.55 20.36
N GLU A 643 18.60 8.85 21.50
CA GLU A 643 19.67 7.93 21.89
C GLU A 643 19.24 6.46 21.67
N PRO A 644 19.74 5.76 20.63
CA PRO A 644 19.35 4.38 20.31
C PRO A 644 19.63 3.36 21.42
N HIS A 645 20.66 3.58 22.23
CA HIS A 645 20.97 2.72 23.38
C HIS A 645 19.88 2.75 24.45
N THR A 646 19.23 3.89 24.67
CA THR A 646 18.10 4.00 25.59
C THR A 646 16.92 3.16 25.11
N LEU A 647 16.55 3.30 23.83
CA LEU A 647 15.51 2.48 23.21
C LEU A 647 15.84 0.98 23.31
N LEU A 648 17.09 0.61 23.01
CA LEU A 648 17.52 -0.79 23.07
C LEU A 648 17.34 -1.38 24.47
N GLU A 649 17.83 -0.70 25.49
CA GLU A 649 17.74 -1.18 26.87
C GLU A 649 16.29 -1.19 27.36
N GLU A 650 15.47 -0.20 27.00
CA GLU A 650 14.03 -0.21 27.30
C GLU A 650 13.31 -1.39 26.64
N LEU A 651 13.56 -1.66 25.36
CA LEU A 651 12.96 -2.79 24.64
C LEU A 651 13.39 -4.12 25.23
N LYS A 652 14.69 -4.32 25.48
CA LYS A 652 15.20 -5.55 26.14
C LYS A 652 14.53 -5.77 27.49
N ASN A 653 14.50 -4.73 28.32
CA ASN A 653 13.87 -4.80 29.63
C ASN A 653 12.38 -5.12 29.55
N LYS A 654 11.63 -4.54 28.61
CA LYS A 654 10.20 -4.82 28.41
C LYS A 654 10.00 -6.27 27.94
N VAL A 655 10.76 -6.71 26.94
CA VAL A 655 10.66 -8.05 26.36
C VAL A 655 11.02 -9.14 27.36
N GLU A 656 12.11 -8.99 28.12
CA GLU A 656 12.57 -9.99 29.09
C GLU A 656 11.66 -10.09 30.34
N LYS A 657 10.92 -9.02 30.67
CA LYS A 657 10.01 -8.99 31.82
C LYS A 657 8.57 -9.35 31.46
N GLU A 658 8.22 -9.38 30.18
CA GLU A 658 6.86 -9.67 29.72
C GLU A 658 6.58 -11.18 29.79
N PRO A 659 5.67 -11.65 30.67
CA PRO A 659 5.42 -13.09 30.87
C PRO A 659 4.86 -13.81 29.65
N LEU A 660 4.30 -13.09 28.67
CA LEU A 660 3.82 -13.69 27.43
C LEU A 660 4.91 -13.85 26.37
N ILE A 661 6.16 -13.45 26.63
CA ILE A 661 7.26 -13.60 25.67
C ILE A 661 8.27 -14.61 26.18
N ASN A 662 8.46 -15.68 25.41
CA ASN A 662 9.51 -16.67 25.61
C ASN A 662 10.70 -16.33 24.71
N VAL A 663 11.82 -15.91 25.30
CA VAL A 663 13.02 -15.49 24.56
C VAL A 663 14.00 -16.66 24.44
N TYR A 664 14.44 -16.94 23.22
CA TYR A 664 15.51 -17.88 22.90
C TYR A 664 16.66 -17.14 22.23
N THR A 665 17.81 -17.03 22.88
CA THR A 665 19.06 -16.50 22.29
C THR A 665 20.03 -17.64 21.97
N GLY A 666 21.01 -17.38 21.10
CA GLY A 666 21.91 -18.42 20.58
C GLY A 666 21.13 -19.52 19.83
N ALA A 667 19.97 -19.18 19.28
CA ALA A 667 18.95 -20.12 18.86
C ALA A 667 18.61 -20.00 17.38
N ASN A 668 18.27 -21.12 16.73
CA ASN A 668 17.90 -21.15 15.32
C ASN A 668 16.57 -21.86 15.12
N VAL A 669 15.77 -21.38 14.16
CA VAL A 669 14.60 -22.11 13.67
C VAL A 669 15.04 -23.03 12.53
N ASP A 670 15.00 -24.34 12.78
CA ASP A 670 15.49 -25.33 11.82
C ASP A 670 14.46 -25.72 10.77
N ASN A 671 13.20 -25.85 11.18
CA ASN A 671 12.11 -26.28 10.33
C ASN A 671 10.79 -25.67 10.83
N VAL A 672 9.94 -25.32 9.86
CA VAL A 672 8.57 -24.87 10.11
C VAL A 672 7.65 -25.72 9.24
N SER A 673 6.64 -26.32 9.88
CA SER A 673 5.65 -27.16 9.22
C SER A 673 4.25 -26.80 9.70
N GLY A 674 3.23 -27.26 8.98
CA GLY A 674 1.85 -26.89 9.26
C GLY A 674 1.34 -25.79 8.34
N TYR A 675 0.33 -25.07 8.80
CA TYR A 675 -0.41 -24.08 8.02
C TYR A 675 -0.94 -22.98 8.95
N VAL A 676 -1.44 -21.87 8.38
CA VAL A 676 -2.00 -20.75 9.15
C VAL A 676 -2.93 -21.22 10.27
N GLY A 677 -2.65 -20.75 11.49
CA GLY A 677 -3.35 -21.14 12.70
C GLY A 677 -2.80 -22.39 13.41
N ASN A 678 -2.04 -23.26 12.73
CA ASN A 678 -1.56 -24.53 13.27
C ASN A 678 -0.18 -24.87 12.68
N PHE A 679 0.83 -24.06 13.03
CA PHE A 679 2.23 -24.33 12.72
C PHE A 679 2.91 -25.03 13.89
N THR A 680 3.92 -25.83 13.54
CA THR A 680 4.88 -26.41 14.47
C THR A 680 6.28 -26.06 14.00
N SER A 681 7.11 -25.54 14.90
CA SER A 681 8.49 -25.15 14.60
C SER A 681 9.48 -25.78 15.56
N SER A 682 10.60 -26.26 15.02
CA SER A 682 11.72 -26.76 15.81
C SER A 682 12.75 -25.67 16.05
N ILE A 683 13.04 -25.37 17.31
CA ILE A 683 14.02 -24.38 17.74
C ILE A 683 15.21 -25.12 18.34
N SER A 684 16.39 -24.96 17.76
CA SER A 684 17.65 -25.47 18.32
C SER A 684 18.35 -24.39 19.11
N TYR A 685 18.78 -24.68 20.34
CA TYR A 685 19.59 -23.79 21.17
C TYR A 685 20.55 -24.63 22.02
N GLY A 686 21.85 -24.32 21.97
CA GLY A 686 22.88 -25.18 22.58
C GLY A 686 22.86 -26.61 21.99
N SER A 687 22.70 -27.62 22.85
CA SER A 687 22.52 -29.04 22.45
C SER A 687 21.05 -29.49 22.45
N GLU A 688 20.12 -28.60 22.77
CA GLU A 688 18.70 -28.90 22.88
C GLU A 688 17.96 -28.57 21.59
N THR A 689 16.85 -29.26 21.36
CA THR A 689 15.90 -28.94 20.30
C THR A 689 14.51 -29.04 20.88
N GLU A 690 13.79 -27.92 20.88
CA GLU A 690 12.41 -27.83 21.35
C GLU A 690 11.46 -27.71 20.17
N SER A 691 10.28 -28.31 20.28
CA SER A 691 9.20 -28.16 19.29
C SER A 691 8.11 -27.29 19.88
N VAL A 692 7.84 -26.14 19.25
CA VAL A 692 6.81 -25.19 19.68
C VAL A 692 5.66 -25.14 18.67
N GLU A 693 4.44 -24.97 19.17
CA GLU A 693 3.23 -24.83 18.35
C GLU A 693 2.72 -23.40 18.41
N HIS A 694 2.35 -22.85 17.25
CA HIS A 694 1.89 -21.46 17.11
C HIS A 694 0.97 -21.27 15.91
N GLY A 695 0.24 -20.17 15.89
CA GLY A 695 -0.71 -19.85 14.83
C GLY A 695 -0.11 -19.05 13.67
N VAL A 696 0.93 -18.26 13.93
CA VAL A 696 1.51 -17.32 12.98
C VAL A 696 3.03 -17.20 13.12
N VAL A 697 3.69 -16.87 12.02
CA VAL A 697 5.14 -16.63 11.95
C VAL A 697 5.41 -15.21 11.51
N ILE A 698 6.38 -14.54 12.12
CA ILE A 698 6.87 -13.23 11.74
C ILE A 698 8.37 -13.31 11.45
N VAL A 699 8.78 -12.89 10.27
CA VAL A 699 10.18 -12.83 9.83
C VAL A 699 10.73 -11.43 10.05
N ALA A 700 11.65 -11.30 11.00
CA ALA A 700 12.29 -10.06 11.43
C ALA A 700 13.83 -10.19 11.46
N THR A 701 14.40 -10.98 10.54
CA THR A 701 15.82 -11.39 10.54
C THR A 701 16.83 -10.25 10.33
N GLY A 702 16.37 -9.04 10.05
CA GLY A 702 17.22 -7.88 9.83
C GLY A 702 18.01 -7.92 8.52
N GLY A 703 19.13 -7.20 8.50
CA GLY A 703 20.07 -7.13 7.40
C GLY A 703 21.44 -6.71 7.94
N ARG A 704 22.48 -6.78 7.11
CA ARG A 704 23.85 -6.44 7.50
C ARG A 704 24.44 -5.34 6.60
N PRO A 705 25.43 -4.58 7.07
CA PRO A 705 26.20 -3.70 6.20
C PRO A 705 26.84 -4.49 5.06
N TYR A 706 26.83 -3.90 3.87
CA TYR A 706 27.64 -4.37 2.75
C TYR A 706 29.13 -4.22 3.12
N GLN A 707 29.93 -5.23 2.80
CA GLN A 707 31.38 -5.20 2.99
C GLN A 707 32.04 -4.73 1.69
N PRO A 708 32.60 -3.51 1.64
CA PRO A 708 33.18 -2.98 0.42
C PRO A 708 34.54 -3.60 0.13
N THR A 709 34.80 -3.83 -1.15
CA THR A 709 36.12 -4.25 -1.65
C THR A 709 36.87 -3.08 -2.30
N GLN A 710 36.19 -1.95 -2.48
CA GLN A 710 36.71 -0.73 -3.08
C GLN A 710 37.35 0.20 -2.03
N TYR A 711 38.01 1.27 -2.50
CA TYR A 711 38.43 2.42 -1.69
C TYR A 711 39.37 2.12 -0.51
N LEU A 712 40.19 1.07 -0.61
CA LEU A 712 41.18 0.67 0.42
C LEU A 712 40.56 0.28 1.78
N TYR A 713 39.27 -0.06 1.82
CA TYR A 713 38.66 -0.62 3.01
C TYR A 713 39.40 -1.89 3.48
N GLU A 714 39.61 -2.01 4.80
CA GLU A 714 40.48 -3.01 5.46
C GLU A 714 41.98 -3.00 5.08
N LYS A 715 42.39 -2.11 4.17
CA LYS A 715 43.80 -1.94 3.76
C LYS A 715 44.47 -0.74 4.42
N SER A 716 43.70 0.29 4.76
CA SER A 716 44.17 1.47 5.49
C SER A 716 43.30 1.72 6.73
N ASN A 717 43.94 2.12 7.84
CA ASN A 717 43.26 2.47 9.09
C ASN A 717 42.52 3.82 9.04
N GLN A 718 42.77 4.64 8.01
CA GLN A 718 42.08 5.90 7.77
C GLN A 718 40.74 5.71 7.05
N VAL A 719 40.48 4.50 6.52
CA VAL A 719 39.24 4.18 5.80
C VAL A 719 38.30 3.40 6.70
N VAL A 720 37.13 3.96 6.97
CA VAL A 720 36.11 3.39 7.86
C VAL A 720 34.74 3.41 7.19
N THR A 721 33.81 2.57 7.63
CA THR A 721 32.38 2.72 7.30
C THR A 721 31.74 3.83 8.13
N GLN A 722 30.58 4.32 7.72
CA GLN A 722 29.81 5.29 8.53
C GLN A 722 29.44 4.77 9.93
N LEU A 723 29.22 3.46 10.10
CA LEU A 723 28.94 2.86 11.41
C LEU A 723 30.19 2.80 12.29
N GLU A 724 31.36 2.58 11.71
CA GLU A 724 32.63 2.64 12.44
C GLU A 724 32.98 4.08 12.80
N LEU A 725 32.72 5.03 11.90
CA LEU A 725 32.84 6.45 12.19
C LEU A 725 31.99 6.83 13.41
N GLU A 726 30.74 6.39 13.51
CA GLU A 726 29.89 6.67 14.69
C GLU A 726 30.53 6.25 16.02
N LYS A 727 31.29 5.15 16.04
CA LYS A 727 32.03 4.73 17.24
C LYS A 727 33.15 5.71 17.57
N ILE A 728 33.85 6.24 16.56
CA ILE A 728 34.86 7.30 16.76
C ILE A 728 34.18 8.56 17.31
N LEU A 729 33.00 8.91 16.80
CA LEU A 729 32.23 10.09 17.24
C LEU A 729 31.70 10.00 18.68
N SER A 730 31.79 8.83 19.32
CA SER A 730 31.48 8.67 20.75
C SER A 730 32.58 9.23 21.68
N SER A 731 33.77 9.53 21.15
CA SER A 731 34.92 10.07 21.87
C SER A 731 35.18 11.51 21.41
N PRO A 732 34.74 12.55 22.16
CA PRO A 732 34.98 13.95 21.78
C PRO A 732 36.46 14.27 21.52
N ASP A 733 37.37 13.69 22.31
CA ASP A 733 38.82 13.91 22.18
C ASP A 733 39.39 13.39 20.85
N ASP A 734 38.81 12.33 20.29
CA ASP A 734 39.23 11.81 18.98
C ASP A 734 38.69 12.68 17.84
N VAL A 735 37.49 13.24 17.99
CA VAL A 735 36.92 14.15 16.99
C VAL A 735 37.68 15.47 16.91
N GLN A 736 38.22 15.98 18.02
CA GLN A 736 39.07 17.18 18.01
C GLN A 736 40.33 17.03 17.16
N LYS A 737 40.79 15.79 16.90
CA LYS A 737 41.99 15.52 16.10
C LYS A 737 41.71 15.51 14.60
N ILE A 738 40.44 15.44 14.18
CA ILE A 738 40.03 15.35 12.77
C ILE A 738 39.90 16.76 12.19
N GLN A 739 40.76 17.09 11.23
CA GLN A 739 40.72 18.35 10.48
C GLN A 739 39.98 18.19 9.15
N ASP A 740 40.23 17.10 8.44
CA ASP A 740 39.65 16.86 7.12
C ASP A 740 38.99 15.47 7.05
N ILE A 741 37.74 15.43 6.61
CA ILE A 741 37.00 14.18 6.41
C ILE A 741 36.32 14.17 5.04
N VAL A 742 36.44 13.05 4.34
CA VAL A 742 35.71 12.78 3.10
C VAL A 742 34.74 11.64 3.33
N MET A 743 33.50 11.78 2.87
CA MET A 743 32.48 10.74 2.90
C MET A 743 32.08 10.36 1.47
N ILE A 744 32.14 9.08 1.12
CA ILE A 744 31.72 8.60 -0.21
C ILE A 744 30.35 7.93 -0.09
N GLN A 745 29.36 8.48 -0.80
CA GLN A 745 28.02 7.92 -0.87
C GLN A 745 27.91 6.76 -1.85
N CYS A 746 26.90 5.92 -1.65
CA CYS A 746 26.51 4.81 -2.53
C CYS A 746 27.59 3.72 -2.69
N VAL A 747 28.42 3.48 -1.68
CA VAL A 747 29.42 2.41 -1.74
C VAL A 747 28.71 1.05 -1.73
N GLY A 748 28.91 0.29 -2.80
CA GLY A 748 28.19 -0.96 -3.10
C GLY A 748 26.74 -0.78 -3.58
N SER A 749 26.10 0.38 -3.41
CA SER A 749 24.69 0.61 -3.78
C SER A 749 24.52 1.29 -5.13
N ARG A 750 23.40 1.04 -5.81
CA ARG A 750 23.04 1.64 -7.11
C ARG A 750 24.16 1.45 -8.16
N GLY A 751 24.75 0.27 -8.20
CA GLY A 751 25.92 -0.09 -9.01
C GLY A 751 25.86 -1.54 -9.47
N GLU A 752 27.02 -2.12 -9.80
CA GLU A 752 27.13 -3.52 -10.20
C GLU A 752 26.97 -4.48 -9.02
N ASP A 753 27.45 -4.11 -7.82
CA ASP A 753 27.33 -4.94 -6.62
C ASP A 753 25.87 -5.06 -6.16
N LEU A 754 25.20 -3.91 -5.97
CA LEU A 754 23.78 -3.84 -5.59
C LEU A 754 23.05 -2.88 -6.53
N ALA A 755 22.00 -3.36 -7.19
CA ALA A 755 21.24 -2.57 -8.16
C ALA A 755 20.27 -1.56 -7.52
N TYR A 756 20.17 -1.52 -6.20
CA TYR A 756 19.17 -0.76 -5.45
C TYR A 756 19.79 0.30 -4.52
N CYS A 757 18.94 1.22 -4.05
CA CYS A 757 19.27 2.17 -3.00
C CYS A 757 19.11 1.56 -1.62
N SER A 758 20.08 1.80 -0.73
CA SER A 758 20.00 1.33 0.65
C SER A 758 19.23 2.26 1.59
N LYS A 759 18.60 3.34 1.07
CA LYS A 759 17.69 4.29 1.75
C LYS A 759 18.26 5.10 2.94
N ILE A 760 19.15 4.51 3.76
CA ILE A 760 19.66 5.08 5.02
C ILE A 760 20.96 5.89 4.88
N CYS A 761 21.79 5.58 3.86
CA CYS A 761 23.18 6.04 3.79
C CYS A 761 23.34 7.56 3.61
N CYS A 762 22.38 8.24 2.98
CA CYS A 762 22.40 9.70 2.84
C CYS A 762 22.07 10.40 4.17
N GLY A 763 21.05 9.92 4.89
CA GLY A 763 20.71 10.45 6.20
C GLY A 763 21.82 10.21 7.22
N GLN A 764 22.47 9.04 7.19
CA GLN A 764 23.58 8.72 8.08
C GLN A 764 24.79 9.65 7.87
N ALA A 765 25.16 9.94 6.61
CA ALA A 765 26.26 10.85 6.30
C ALA A 765 25.99 12.27 6.81
N VAL A 766 24.78 12.79 6.57
CA VAL A 766 24.35 14.11 7.07
C VAL A 766 24.33 14.15 8.60
N LYS A 767 23.79 13.10 9.23
CA LYS A 767 23.78 12.94 10.69
C LYS A 767 25.20 13.03 11.27
N ASN A 768 26.13 12.24 10.73
CA ASN A 768 27.50 12.18 11.22
C ASN A 768 28.24 13.49 10.97
N ALA A 769 28.04 14.14 9.81
CA ALA A 769 28.63 15.44 9.52
C ALA A 769 28.17 16.52 10.51
N LEU A 770 26.88 16.59 10.82
CA LEU A 770 26.33 17.53 11.80
C LEU A 770 26.88 17.27 13.21
N LYS A 771 27.02 15.99 13.61
CA LYS A 771 27.63 15.64 14.89
C LYS A 771 29.10 16.04 14.96
N ILE A 772 29.87 15.83 13.90
CA ILE A 772 31.27 16.27 13.81
C ILE A 772 31.35 17.78 14.02
N LEU A 773 30.57 18.57 13.28
CA LEU A 773 30.58 20.03 13.41
C LEU A 773 30.11 20.52 14.78
N ALA A 774 29.22 19.79 15.44
CA ALA A 774 28.82 20.10 16.81
C ALA A 774 29.95 19.86 17.84
N LEU A 775 30.85 18.91 17.57
CA LEU A 775 31.99 18.59 18.43
C LEU A 775 33.23 19.41 18.07
N ASN A 776 33.55 19.53 16.78
CA ASN A 776 34.65 20.28 16.21
C ASN A 776 34.15 21.16 15.03
N PRO A 777 33.80 22.43 15.26
CA PRO A 777 33.26 23.32 14.23
C PRO A 777 34.23 23.67 13.10
N ASN A 778 35.52 23.39 13.26
CA ASN A 778 36.57 23.76 12.29
C ASN A 778 36.89 22.63 11.31
N THR A 779 36.28 21.45 11.43
CA THR A 779 36.53 20.32 10.54
C THR A 779 36.00 20.60 9.13
N ASN A 780 36.83 20.40 8.11
CA ASN A 780 36.40 20.42 6.71
C ASN A 780 35.75 19.07 6.36
N ILE A 781 34.50 19.12 5.91
CA ILE A 781 33.72 17.92 5.58
C ILE A 781 33.32 17.95 4.11
N TYR A 782 33.73 16.92 3.37
CA TYR A 782 33.35 16.70 1.98
C TYR A 782 32.45 15.47 1.86
N ILE A 783 31.30 15.60 1.23
CA ILE A 783 30.40 14.47 0.94
C ILE A 783 30.30 14.30 -0.57
N LEU A 784 30.88 13.22 -1.09
CA LEU A 784 30.87 12.86 -2.50
C LEU A 784 29.64 12.00 -2.79
N TYR A 785 28.73 12.47 -3.66
CA TYR A 785 27.42 11.85 -3.86
C TYR A 785 26.95 11.81 -5.33
N ARG A 786 25.87 11.05 -5.60
CA ARG A 786 25.17 11.06 -6.90
C ARG A 786 23.84 11.79 -6.85
N ASP A 787 22.98 11.35 -5.92
CA ASP A 787 21.73 12.03 -5.54
C ASP A 787 21.65 12.02 -4.01
N MET A 788 21.46 13.16 -3.36
CA MET A 788 21.18 13.22 -1.92
C MET A 788 19.70 12.90 -1.67
N ARG A 789 19.45 11.76 -1.02
CA ARG A 789 18.10 11.24 -0.74
C ARG A 789 17.66 11.44 0.71
N THR A 790 17.76 12.67 1.19
CA THR A 790 17.23 13.12 2.49
C THR A 790 15.74 13.50 2.36
N TYR A 791 14.89 12.49 2.14
CA TYR A 791 13.45 12.67 1.88
C TYR A 791 12.65 13.07 3.13
N GLY A 792 11.41 13.52 2.95
CA GLY A 792 10.59 14.02 4.06
C GLY A 792 11.25 15.21 4.75
N PHE A 793 11.14 15.22 6.07
CA PHE A 793 11.74 16.25 6.93
C PHE A 793 13.26 16.11 7.09
N ALA A 794 13.87 15.01 6.62
CA ALA A 794 15.33 14.88 6.60
C ALA A 794 16.02 15.94 5.72
N GLU A 795 15.27 16.60 4.83
CA GLU A 795 15.77 17.71 4.00
C GLU A 795 16.25 18.91 4.82
N ASP A 796 15.63 19.15 5.98
CA ASP A 796 16.04 20.27 6.84
C ASP A 796 17.45 20.08 7.37
N TYR A 797 17.80 18.86 7.76
CA TYR A 797 19.16 18.53 8.19
C TYR A 797 20.18 18.58 7.05
N TYR A 798 19.77 18.22 5.83
CA TYR A 798 20.63 18.39 4.66
C TYR A 798 20.92 19.88 4.41
N ARG A 799 19.90 20.73 4.50
CA ARG A 799 20.07 22.19 4.40
C ARG A 799 20.95 22.73 5.52
N GLU A 800 20.69 22.33 6.77
CA GLU A 800 21.49 22.73 7.93
C GLU A 800 22.98 22.36 7.76
N ALA A 801 23.28 21.16 7.28
CA ALA A 801 24.65 20.72 7.03
C ALA A 801 25.35 21.62 6.00
N ARG A 802 24.65 22.02 4.92
CA ARG A 802 25.17 22.95 3.92
C ARG A 802 25.42 24.34 4.49
N GLU A 803 24.49 24.85 5.28
CA GLU A 803 24.60 26.17 5.93
C GLU A 803 25.77 26.23 6.92
N LYS A 804 26.08 25.10 7.58
CA LYS A 804 27.23 24.95 8.47
C LYS A 804 28.57 24.68 7.75
N GLY A 805 28.59 24.69 6.41
CA GLY A 805 29.82 24.61 5.62
C GLY A 805 30.22 23.21 5.17
N VAL A 806 29.37 22.19 5.30
CA VAL A 806 29.62 20.88 4.68
C VAL A 806 29.58 21.01 3.16
N ILE A 807 30.63 20.55 2.49
CA ILE A 807 30.79 20.65 1.04
C ILE A 807 30.24 19.38 0.40
N PHE A 808 29.25 19.52 -0.49
CA PHE A 808 28.62 18.40 -1.19
C PHE A 808 29.03 18.41 -2.65
N ILE A 809 29.74 17.37 -3.09
CA ILE A 809 30.28 17.30 -4.45
C ILE A 809 29.65 16.12 -5.17
N ARG A 810 29.05 16.41 -6.32
CA ARG A 810 28.38 15.39 -7.12
C ARG A 810 29.40 14.68 -8.02
N TYR A 811 29.34 13.36 -8.09
CA TYR A 811 30.07 12.53 -9.05
C TYR A 811 29.09 11.75 -9.94
N GLU A 812 29.56 11.26 -11.08
CA GLU A 812 28.78 10.44 -12.00
C GLU A 812 29.09 8.95 -11.84
N LYS A 813 28.13 8.07 -12.17
CA LYS A 813 28.32 6.62 -11.99
C LYS A 813 29.55 6.08 -12.75
N ASP A 814 29.78 6.60 -13.96
CA ASP A 814 30.88 6.27 -14.86
C ASP A 814 32.18 7.03 -14.56
N MET A 815 32.13 8.01 -13.65
CA MET A 815 33.30 8.74 -13.15
C MET A 815 33.30 8.80 -11.62
N PRO A 816 33.47 7.65 -10.93
CA PRO A 816 33.52 7.61 -9.47
C PRO A 816 34.83 8.24 -8.94
N PRO A 817 34.85 8.69 -7.67
CA PRO A 817 36.09 9.09 -7.01
C PRO A 817 37.13 7.96 -7.01
N SER A 818 38.42 8.29 -7.03
CA SER A 818 39.52 7.34 -6.85
C SER A 818 40.22 7.55 -5.52
N VAL A 819 40.62 6.45 -4.88
CA VAL A 819 41.30 6.47 -3.58
C VAL A 819 42.62 5.72 -3.71
N THR A 820 43.72 6.41 -3.38
CA THR A 820 45.07 5.86 -3.38
C THR A 820 45.74 6.13 -2.03
N GLU A 821 46.82 5.42 -1.75
CA GLU A 821 47.62 5.63 -0.54
C GLU A 821 49.07 5.91 -0.95
N GLU A 822 49.64 7.00 -0.42
CA GLU A 822 51.02 7.40 -0.64
C GLU A 822 51.65 7.82 0.69
N ASN A 823 52.81 7.24 1.04
CA ASN A 823 53.54 7.54 2.28
C ASN A 823 52.68 7.41 3.56
N GLY A 824 51.73 6.46 3.57
CA GLY A 824 50.82 6.23 4.70
C GLY A 824 49.68 7.25 4.83
N LYS A 825 49.48 8.12 3.84
CA LYS A 825 48.34 9.03 3.75
C LYS A 825 47.41 8.63 2.62
N ILE A 826 46.11 8.70 2.87
CA ILE A 826 45.11 8.48 1.83
C ILE A 826 44.91 9.75 1.00
N LYS A 827 44.74 9.57 -0.31
CA LYS A 827 44.38 10.62 -1.28
C LYS A 827 43.06 10.26 -1.93
N VAL A 828 42.11 11.17 -1.92
CA VAL A 828 40.83 11.04 -2.60
C VAL A 828 40.79 12.04 -3.75
N GLU A 829 40.75 11.51 -4.97
CA GLU A 829 40.68 12.31 -6.20
C GLU A 829 39.26 12.20 -6.79
N PHE A 830 38.69 13.32 -7.20
CA PHE A 830 37.38 13.38 -7.86
C PHE A 830 37.30 14.59 -8.78
N LEU A 831 36.37 14.56 -9.74
CA LEU A 831 36.05 15.71 -10.58
C LEU A 831 35.05 16.60 -9.85
N ASP A 832 35.36 17.89 -9.69
CA ASP A 832 34.38 18.88 -9.24
C ASP A 832 33.66 19.44 -10.47
N PRO A 833 32.33 19.21 -10.62
CA PRO A 833 31.60 19.63 -11.81
C PRO A 833 31.42 21.16 -11.92
N LEU A 834 31.54 21.91 -10.82
CA LEU A 834 31.43 23.37 -10.84
C LEU A 834 32.75 24.04 -11.25
N LEU A 835 33.88 23.46 -10.85
CA LEU A 835 35.21 23.94 -11.25
C LEU A 835 35.66 23.37 -12.60
N ASP A 836 35.06 22.25 -13.04
CA ASP A 836 35.53 21.43 -14.17
C ASP A 836 37.00 21.01 -14.02
N GLU A 837 37.41 20.74 -12.77
CA GLU A 837 38.78 20.39 -12.40
C GLU A 837 38.82 19.13 -11.52
N ARG A 838 39.91 18.37 -11.65
CA ARG A 838 40.18 17.27 -10.72
C ARG A 838 40.77 17.81 -9.44
N VAL A 839 40.08 17.53 -8.34
CA VAL A 839 40.46 17.93 -6.99
C VAL A 839 41.02 16.71 -6.27
N VAL A 840 42.09 16.92 -5.49
CA VAL A 840 42.67 15.91 -4.60
C VAL A 840 42.58 16.41 -3.18
N VAL A 841 42.01 15.59 -2.29
CA VAL A 841 41.94 15.83 -0.85
C VAL A 841 42.75 14.75 -0.12
N GLU A 842 43.53 15.13 0.90
CA GLU A 842 44.24 14.23 1.81
C GLU A 842 43.52 14.21 3.17
N PRO A 843 42.39 13.47 3.32
CA PRO A 843 41.64 13.50 4.56
C PRO A 843 42.31 12.68 5.67
N ASP A 844 42.07 13.07 6.92
CA ASP A 844 42.43 12.27 8.10
C ASP A 844 41.58 10.99 8.17
N ILE A 845 40.32 11.08 7.73
CA ILE A 845 39.38 9.96 7.68
C ILE A 845 38.61 9.95 6.35
N LEU A 846 38.51 8.77 5.74
CA LEU A 846 37.57 8.49 4.65
C LEU A 846 36.44 7.60 5.16
N ALA A 847 35.22 8.12 5.19
CA ALA A 847 34.02 7.40 5.60
C ALA A 847 33.24 6.85 4.40
N LEU A 848 33.07 5.53 4.35
CA LEU A 848 32.32 4.84 3.31
C LEU A 848 30.86 4.66 3.75
N SER A 849 29.94 5.27 3.01
CA SER A 849 28.50 5.11 3.21
C SER A 849 28.01 3.86 2.48
N VAL A 850 28.26 2.71 3.12
CA VAL A 850 28.00 1.37 2.57
C VAL A 850 26.50 1.03 2.51
N GLY A 851 26.15 0.15 1.57
CA GLY A 851 24.78 -0.36 1.43
C GLY A 851 24.35 -1.34 2.53
N VAL A 852 23.10 -1.80 2.44
CA VAL A 852 22.53 -2.86 3.28
C VAL A 852 22.23 -4.07 2.42
N VAL A 853 22.62 -5.26 2.88
CA VAL A 853 22.34 -6.54 2.25
C VAL A 853 21.59 -7.45 3.23
N PRO A 854 20.75 -8.38 2.74
CA PRO A 854 20.10 -9.34 3.63
C PRO A 854 21.13 -10.28 4.29
N HIS A 855 20.75 -10.89 5.40
CA HIS A 855 21.48 -12.05 5.93
C HIS A 855 21.31 -13.25 4.98
N ASP A 856 22.06 -14.34 5.22
CA ASP A 856 21.81 -15.60 4.52
C ASP A 856 20.45 -16.17 4.96
N VAL A 857 19.44 -16.02 4.10
CA VAL A 857 18.05 -16.37 4.35
C VAL A 857 17.54 -17.49 3.43
N ASP A 858 18.38 -18.03 2.54
CA ASP A 858 17.93 -19.02 1.54
C ASP A 858 17.37 -20.29 2.21
N LYS A 859 17.99 -20.78 3.30
CA LYS A 859 17.47 -21.93 4.08
C LYS A 859 16.12 -21.60 4.73
N LEU A 860 16.01 -20.43 5.37
CA LEU A 860 14.80 -20.01 6.06
C LEU A 860 13.64 -19.78 5.06
N ALA A 861 13.89 -19.08 3.96
CA ALA A 861 12.91 -18.82 2.91
C ALA A 861 12.37 -20.11 2.31
N LYS A 862 13.24 -21.09 2.03
CA LYS A 862 12.83 -22.43 1.57
C LYS A 862 12.00 -23.18 2.61
N GLY A 863 12.40 -23.11 3.89
CA GLY A 863 11.66 -23.74 4.99
C GLY A 863 10.25 -23.17 5.15
N LEU A 864 10.12 -21.83 5.07
CA LEU A 864 8.84 -21.12 5.14
C LEU A 864 8.05 -21.13 3.81
N LYS A 865 8.68 -21.56 2.71
CA LYS A 865 8.14 -21.53 1.34
C LYS A 865 7.72 -20.12 0.89
N VAL A 866 8.49 -19.12 1.28
CA VAL A 866 8.23 -17.71 0.94
C VAL A 866 9.20 -17.24 -0.14
N PRO A 867 8.75 -16.36 -1.07
CA PRO A 867 9.59 -15.89 -2.16
C PRO A 867 10.63 -14.86 -1.70
N LEU A 868 11.74 -14.82 -2.43
CA LEU A 868 12.75 -13.77 -2.35
C LEU A 868 12.76 -12.95 -3.64
N THR A 869 13.19 -11.69 -3.56
CA THR A 869 13.50 -10.86 -4.73
C THR A 869 14.80 -11.33 -5.39
N SER A 870 15.12 -10.78 -6.57
CA SER A 870 16.43 -10.94 -7.21
C SER A 870 17.58 -10.50 -6.31
N ASP A 871 17.33 -9.51 -5.46
CA ASP A 871 18.28 -8.95 -4.47
C ASP A 871 18.33 -9.74 -3.15
N LYS A 872 17.69 -10.90 -3.09
CA LYS A 872 17.66 -11.81 -1.92
C LYS A 872 16.93 -11.28 -0.68
N PHE A 873 16.23 -10.15 -0.76
CA PHE A 873 15.28 -9.74 0.28
C PHE A 873 13.99 -10.56 0.17
N PHE A 874 13.22 -10.63 1.27
CA PHE A 874 11.90 -11.23 1.24
C PHE A 874 10.92 -10.43 0.35
N LEU A 875 10.11 -11.14 -0.43
CA LEU A 875 9.08 -10.55 -1.28
C LEU A 875 7.72 -10.63 -0.59
N GLU A 876 7.11 -9.47 -0.39
CA GLU A 876 5.78 -9.26 0.14
C GLU A 876 4.67 -9.75 -0.82
N ALA A 877 3.46 -9.94 -0.30
CA ALA A 877 2.31 -10.41 -1.06
C ALA A 877 1.85 -9.40 -2.12
N HIS A 878 1.86 -8.11 -1.76
CA HIS A 878 1.51 -7.02 -2.67
C HIS A 878 2.12 -5.71 -2.17
N ALA A 879 2.89 -5.03 -3.01
CA ALA A 879 3.69 -3.85 -2.64
C ALA A 879 2.89 -2.72 -1.95
N LYS A 880 1.62 -2.50 -2.34
CA LYS A 880 0.77 -1.42 -1.80
C LYS A 880 -0.08 -1.86 -0.61
N LEU A 881 -0.97 -2.83 -0.84
CA LEU A 881 -2.04 -3.16 0.10
C LEU A 881 -1.70 -4.25 1.11
N ARG A 882 -0.63 -5.01 0.88
CA ARG A 882 -0.18 -6.11 1.76
C ARG A 882 1.34 -6.07 1.96
N PRO A 883 1.91 -4.94 2.43
CA PRO A 883 3.37 -4.70 2.46
C PRO A 883 4.11 -5.47 3.57
N VAL A 884 3.37 -6.14 4.47
CA VAL A 884 3.92 -6.89 5.62
C VAL A 884 3.51 -8.36 5.64
N GLU A 885 2.81 -8.83 4.61
CA GLU A 885 2.32 -10.19 4.52
C GLU A 885 3.07 -10.94 3.42
N PHE A 886 3.22 -12.25 3.56
CA PHE A 886 3.63 -13.11 2.46
C PHE A 886 2.42 -13.62 1.66
N SER A 887 2.69 -14.15 0.46
CA SER A 887 1.68 -14.90 -0.31
C SER A 887 1.23 -16.18 0.42
N VAL A 888 2.06 -16.69 1.34
CA VAL A 888 1.72 -17.76 2.28
C VAL A 888 1.01 -17.16 3.50
N SER A 889 -0.28 -17.49 3.67
CA SER A 889 -1.09 -17.03 4.79
C SER A 889 -0.48 -17.41 6.15
N GLY A 890 -0.62 -16.52 7.14
CA GLY A 890 -0.13 -16.72 8.50
C GLY A 890 1.37 -16.44 8.68
N ILE A 891 2.07 -16.00 7.62
CA ILE A 891 3.47 -15.60 7.68
C ILE A 891 3.57 -14.12 7.31
N TYR A 892 4.26 -13.35 8.15
CA TYR A 892 4.41 -11.90 8.06
C TYR A 892 5.88 -11.50 8.06
N LEU A 893 6.15 -10.24 7.71
CA LEU A 893 7.47 -9.71 7.42
C LEU A 893 7.61 -8.27 7.95
N CYS A 894 8.74 -7.97 8.60
CA CYS A 894 9.05 -6.60 9.02
C CYS A 894 10.56 -6.28 9.03
N GLY A 895 10.86 -4.98 9.10
CA GLY A 895 12.22 -4.45 9.26
C GLY A 895 13.11 -4.62 8.03
N LEU A 896 14.42 -4.69 8.25
CA LEU A 896 15.42 -4.80 7.17
C LEU A 896 15.33 -6.11 6.38
N ALA A 897 14.65 -7.15 6.90
CA ALA A 897 14.38 -8.38 6.16
C ALA A 897 13.56 -8.13 4.88
N HIS A 898 12.71 -7.09 4.89
CA HIS A 898 11.90 -6.71 3.73
C HIS A 898 12.68 -5.92 2.68
N SER A 899 13.52 -4.99 3.15
CA SER A 899 14.29 -4.03 2.34
C SER A 899 15.03 -3.05 3.26
N PRO A 900 16.07 -2.34 2.77
CA PRO A 900 16.72 -1.28 3.51
C PRO A 900 15.75 -0.14 3.89
N LYS A 901 15.71 0.25 5.17
CA LYS A 901 14.83 1.31 5.70
C LYS A 901 15.33 1.85 7.04
N PRO A 902 14.99 3.10 7.43
CA PRO A 902 15.32 3.66 8.73
C PRO A 902 14.54 3.02 9.90
N ILE A 903 14.87 3.44 11.13
CA ILE A 903 14.36 2.85 12.38
C ILE A 903 12.86 3.08 12.54
N ASP A 904 12.40 4.31 12.32
CA ASP A 904 11.00 4.73 12.38
C ASP A 904 10.12 3.88 11.45
N GLU A 905 10.53 3.72 10.18
CA GLU A 905 9.84 2.84 9.24
C GLU A 905 9.90 1.36 9.66
N SER A 906 11.01 0.92 10.29
CA SER A 906 11.16 -0.45 10.79
C SER A 906 10.25 -0.76 11.98
N ILE A 907 10.02 0.22 12.86
CA ILE A 907 9.11 0.14 14.00
C ILE A 907 7.66 0.15 13.50
N ALA A 908 7.31 1.07 12.61
CA ALA A 908 5.97 1.12 12.01
C ALA A 908 5.63 -0.20 11.27
N GLN A 909 6.58 -0.76 10.51
CA GLN A 909 6.38 -2.05 9.84
C GLN A 909 6.27 -3.22 10.81
N ALA A 910 6.95 -3.18 11.96
CA ALA A 910 6.83 -4.20 13.01
C ALA A 910 5.44 -4.16 13.68
N LYS A 911 4.94 -2.97 14.03
CA LYS A 911 3.58 -2.79 14.55
C LYS A 911 2.52 -3.22 13.52
N ALA A 912 2.72 -2.92 12.24
CA ALA A 912 1.85 -3.39 11.17
C ALA A 912 1.79 -4.93 11.09
N ALA A 913 2.94 -5.61 11.15
CA ALA A 913 2.99 -7.06 11.20
C ALA A 913 2.28 -7.62 12.45
N ALA A 914 2.40 -6.94 13.60
CA ALA A 914 1.69 -7.32 14.82
C ALA A 914 0.17 -7.19 14.69
N SER A 915 -0.34 -6.14 14.03
CA SER A 915 -1.78 -5.99 13.75
C SER A 915 -2.31 -7.14 12.88
N LYS A 916 -1.62 -7.46 11.77
CA LYS A 916 -2.03 -8.53 10.86
C LYS A 916 -1.94 -9.91 11.52
N ALA A 917 -0.87 -10.17 12.26
CA ALA A 917 -0.73 -11.38 13.05
C ALA A 917 -1.82 -11.47 14.13
N GLY A 918 -2.02 -10.39 14.89
CA GLY A 918 -3.01 -10.25 15.94
C GLY A 918 -4.44 -10.49 15.45
N ALA A 919 -4.81 -10.00 14.27
CA ALA A 919 -6.11 -10.25 13.64
C ALA A 919 -6.36 -11.75 13.42
N CYS A 920 -5.36 -12.47 12.90
CA CYS A 920 -5.45 -13.92 12.71
C CYS A 920 -5.60 -14.66 14.05
N LEU A 921 -4.87 -14.25 15.08
CA LEU A 921 -4.91 -14.86 16.42
C LEU A 921 -6.23 -14.54 17.15
N ALA A 922 -6.70 -13.30 17.06
CA ALA A 922 -7.94 -12.81 17.68
C ALA A 922 -9.19 -13.49 17.14
N LYS A 923 -9.22 -13.77 15.83
CA LYS A 923 -10.34 -14.47 15.19
C LYS A 923 -10.53 -15.89 15.74
N GLY A 924 -9.46 -16.55 16.19
CA GLY A 924 -9.50 -17.87 16.82
C GLY A 924 -9.77 -19.04 15.85
N PHE A 925 -10.05 -18.76 14.58
CA PHE A 925 -10.21 -19.79 13.54
C PHE A 925 -9.80 -19.24 12.15
N VAL A 926 -9.43 -20.15 11.27
CA VAL A 926 -9.22 -19.87 9.84
C VAL A 926 -10.24 -20.65 9.03
N SER A 927 -10.93 -19.95 8.12
CA SER A 927 -11.74 -20.59 7.08
C SER A 927 -10.84 -21.18 6.00
N VAL A 928 -10.98 -22.47 5.75
CA VAL A 928 -10.31 -23.18 4.66
C VAL A 928 -11.12 -22.95 3.40
N ASP A 929 -10.43 -22.56 2.32
CA ASP A 929 -11.05 -22.41 1.01
C ASP A 929 -11.72 -23.72 0.59
N PRO A 930 -12.99 -23.72 0.16
CA PRO A 930 -13.68 -24.94 -0.26
C PRO A 930 -13.05 -25.65 -1.48
N ILE A 931 -12.12 -25.03 -2.23
CA ILE A 931 -11.48 -25.63 -3.43
C ILE A 931 -10.43 -26.72 -3.13
N VAL A 932 -10.48 -27.34 -1.94
CA VAL A 932 -9.54 -28.39 -1.53
C VAL A 932 -9.80 -29.73 -2.22
N SER A 933 -8.80 -30.62 -2.15
CA SER A 933 -8.92 -31.98 -2.67
C SER A 933 -9.82 -32.84 -1.79
N VAL A 934 -10.70 -33.62 -2.39
CA VAL A 934 -11.54 -34.61 -1.70
C VAL A 934 -11.25 -36.00 -2.26
N VAL A 935 -10.89 -36.94 -1.39
CA VAL A 935 -10.65 -38.33 -1.77
C VAL A 935 -11.95 -39.13 -1.64
N ASN A 936 -12.38 -39.78 -2.71
CA ASN A 936 -13.40 -40.81 -2.68
C ASN A 936 -12.77 -42.14 -2.20
N PRO A 937 -13.07 -42.61 -0.97
CA PRO A 937 -12.45 -43.81 -0.42
C PRO A 937 -12.83 -45.07 -1.19
N ASP A 938 -13.98 -45.13 -1.86
CA ASP A 938 -14.40 -46.32 -2.60
C ASP A 938 -13.59 -46.51 -3.88
N SER A 939 -13.30 -45.41 -4.56
CA SER A 939 -12.48 -45.40 -5.80
C SER A 939 -10.98 -45.43 -5.53
N CYS A 940 -10.55 -45.05 -4.31
CA CYS A 940 -9.14 -44.99 -3.96
C CYS A 940 -8.52 -46.39 -3.82
N ILE A 941 -7.48 -46.69 -4.59
CA ILE A 941 -6.76 -47.97 -4.52
C ILE A 941 -5.60 -47.97 -3.51
N GLY A 942 -5.35 -46.87 -2.80
CA GLY A 942 -4.32 -46.78 -1.76
C GLY A 942 -2.87 -46.85 -2.28
N CYS A 943 -2.62 -46.37 -3.51
CA CYS A 943 -1.33 -46.45 -4.18
C CYS A 943 -0.23 -45.52 -3.61
N GLY A 944 -0.59 -44.49 -2.83
CA GLY A 944 0.35 -43.56 -2.19
C GLY A 944 0.95 -42.47 -3.10
N ILE A 945 0.66 -42.49 -4.41
CA ILE A 945 1.18 -41.49 -5.37
C ILE A 945 0.85 -40.06 -4.94
N CYS A 946 -0.42 -39.81 -4.61
CA CYS A 946 -0.92 -38.51 -4.19
C CYS A 946 -0.24 -37.96 -2.92
N GLU A 947 0.07 -38.81 -1.94
CA GLU A 947 0.81 -38.44 -0.73
C GLU A 947 2.24 -38.04 -1.08
N SER A 948 2.92 -38.79 -1.96
CA SER A 948 4.30 -38.49 -2.37
C SER A 948 4.46 -37.21 -3.18
N LEU A 949 3.43 -36.81 -3.94
CA LEU A 949 3.46 -35.64 -4.82
C LEU A 949 2.98 -34.36 -4.14
N CYS A 950 2.29 -34.43 -3.00
CA CYS A 950 1.72 -33.24 -2.37
C CYS A 950 2.82 -32.37 -1.74
N PRO A 951 3.11 -31.17 -2.26
CA PRO A 951 4.17 -30.31 -1.71
C PRO A 951 3.81 -29.73 -0.33
N TYR A 952 2.54 -29.84 0.05
CA TYR A 952 2.00 -29.38 1.34
C TYR A 952 1.76 -30.52 2.33
N LYS A 953 2.06 -31.78 1.96
CA LYS A 953 1.73 -32.98 2.75
C LYS A 953 0.26 -33.01 3.21
N ALA A 954 -0.61 -32.44 2.39
CA ALA A 954 -2.05 -32.36 2.65
C ALA A 954 -2.78 -33.67 2.35
N ILE A 955 -2.10 -34.69 1.82
CA ILE A 955 -2.66 -36.02 1.65
C ILE A 955 -1.78 -37.00 2.42
N ARG A 956 -2.43 -37.87 3.19
CA ARG A 956 -1.77 -38.96 3.90
C ARG A 956 -2.41 -40.30 3.56
N THR A 957 -1.64 -41.37 3.64
CA THR A 957 -2.20 -42.72 3.53
C THR A 957 -2.64 -43.21 4.91
N ILE A 958 -3.93 -43.44 5.06
CA ILE A 958 -4.55 -44.01 6.27
C ILE A 958 -4.92 -45.48 6.06
N LYS A 959 -5.07 -46.21 7.16
CA LYS A 959 -5.58 -47.59 7.15
C LYS A 959 -7.08 -47.58 7.42
N VAL A 960 -7.87 -48.02 6.44
CA VAL A 960 -9.33 -48.18 6.57
C VAL A 960 -9.64 -49.67 6.49
N GLY A 961 -9.89 -50.28 7.66
CA GLY A 961 -10.01 -51.74 7.79
C GLY A 961 -8.72 -52.47 7.41
N LYS A 962 -8.79 -53.36 6.41
CA LYS A 962 -7.63 -54.11 5.88
C LYS A 962 -6.94 -53.42 4.69
N LYS A 963 -7.48 -52.31 4.18
CA LYS A 963 -6.97 -51.61 2.98
C LYS A 963 -6.32 -50.28 3.37
N LYS A 964 -5.33 -49.85 2.58
CA LYS A 964 -4.79 -48.48 2.64
C LYS A 964 -5.65 -47.58 1.76
N LYS A 965 -5.91 -46.36 2.21
CA LYS A 965 -6.66 -45.32 1.50
C LYS A 965 -5.97 -43.98 1.68
N ALA A 966 -6.12 -43.07 0.73
CA ALA A 966 -5.68 -41.70 0.90
C ALA A 966 -6.75 -40.88 1.63
N GLU A 967 -6.33 -39.88 2.38
CA GLU A 967 -7.19 -38.92 3.08
C GLU A 967 -6.59 -37.52 2.92
N THR A 968 -7.43 -36.52 2.63
CA THR A 968 -7.01 -35.12 2.60
C THR A 968 -7.09 -34.50 3.99
N ILE A 969 -6.03 -33.82 4.40
CA ILE A 969 -6.00 -32.84 5.48
C ILE A 969 -6.36 -31.48 4.86
N SER A 970 -7.65 -31.14 4.81
CA SER A 970 -8.16 -29.98 4.05
C SER A 970 -7.43 -28.68 4.38
N ALA A 971 -7.14 -28.45 5.66
CA ALA A 971 -6.47 -27.26 6.15
C ALA A 971 -5.05 -27.03 5.56
N SER A 972 -4.36 -28.12 5.21
CA SER A 972 -3.06 -28.08 4.55
C SER A 972 -3.16 -28.00 3.03
N CYS A 973 -4.33 -28.33 2.46
CA CYS A 973 -4.51 -28.35 1.02
C CYS A 973 -4.64 -26.92 0.49
N LYS A 974 -3.83 -26.57 -0.52
CA LYS A 974 -3.84 -25.26 -1.18
C LYS A 974 -4.51 -25.28 -2.55
N GLY A 975 -5.34 -26.28 -2.82
CA GLY A 975 -6.11 -26.35 -4.07
C GLY A 975 -5.28 -26.57 -5.34
N CYS A 976 -3.99 -26.92 -5.26
CA CYS A 976 -3.09 -26.94 -6.44
C CYS A 976 -3.41 -27.99 -7.52
N GLY A 977 -4.29 -28.96 -7.26
CA GLY A 977 -4.71 -29.98 -8.23
C GLY A 977 -3.69 -31.09 -8.55
N ILE A 978 -2.43 -31.01 -8.10
CA ILE A 978 -1.36 -31.99 -8.42
C ILE A 978 -1.78 -33.43 -8.09
N CYS A 979 -2.38 -33.63 -6.92
CA CYS A 979 -2.81 -34.95 -6.48
C CYS A 979 -3.97 -35.52 -7.32
N ALA A 980 -4.90 -34.66 -7.75
CA ALA A 980 -6.04 -35.05 -8.57
C ALA A 980 -5.61 -35.42 -9.98
N SER A 981 -4.73 -34.62 -10.60
CA SER A 981 -4.24 -34.85 -11.96
C SER A 981 -3.39 -36.12 -12.12
N HIS A 982 -2.79 -36.61 -11.03
CA HIS A 982 -1.97 -37.83 -11.02
C HIS A 982 -2.68 -39.05 -10.41
N CYS A 983 -3.95 -38.94 -10.02
CA CYS A 983 -4.69 -40.07 -9.46
C CYS A 983 -5.08 -41.05 -10.60
N PRO A 984 -4.53 -42.26 -10.64
CA PRO A 984 -4.76 -43.18 -11.78
C PRO A 984 -6.21 -43.69 -11.87
N THR A 985 -6.97 -43.60 -10.78
CA THR A 985 -8.38 -44.02 -10.72
C THR A 985 -9.33 -42.84 -10.61
N PHE A 986 -8.84 -41.60 -10.76
CA PHE A 986 -9.63 -40.37 -10.57
C PHE A 986 -10.41 -40.33 -9.25
N ALA A 987 -9.87 -40.99 -8.22
CA ALA A 987 -10.48 -41.05 -6.89
C ALA A 987 -10.34 -39.73 -6.11
N ILE A 988 -9.64 -38.74 -6.65
CA ILE A 988 -9.42 -37.44 -6.00
C ILE A 988 -10.05 -36.39 -6.91
N SER A 989 -10.98 -35.62 -6.35
CA SER A 989 -11.61 -34.48 -7.01
C SER A 989 -11.18 -33.18 -6.35
N MET A 990 -11.22 -32.07 -7.08
CA MET A 990 -10.94 -30.73 -6.57
C MET A 990 -12.25 -29.95 -6.50
N GLY A 991 -12.55 -29.33 -5.35
CA GLY A 991 -13.71 -28.45 -5.23
C GLY A 991 -13.64 -27.32 -6.26
N GLY A 992 -14.70 -27.13 -7.05
CA GLY A 992 -14.79 -26.08 -8.09
C GLY A 992 -13.92 -26.32 -9.34
N PHE A 993 -13.15 -27.42 -9.38
CA PHE A 993 -12.28 -27.80 -10.51
C PHE A 993 -12.32 -29.31 -10.76
N THR A 994 -13.51 -29.92 -10.79
CA THR A 994 -13.65 -31.35 -11.11
C THR A 994 -13.28 -31.62 -12.57
N ASN A 995 -12.98 -32.88 -12.91
CA ASN A 995 -12.68 -33.25 -14.30
C ASN A 995 -13.84 -32.93 -15.23
N GLU A 996 -15.08 -33.17 -14.80
CA GLU A 996 -16.29 -32.87 -15.56
C GLU A 996 -16.42 -31.37 -15.82
N GLN A 997 -16.16 -30.53 -14.80
CA GLN A 997 -16.15 -29.07 -14.91
C GLN A 997 -15.11 -28.58 -15.90
N ILE A 998 -13.87 -29.06 -15.79
CA ILE A 998 -12.76 -28.67 -16.69
C ILE A 998 -13.04 -29.15 -18.12
N ILE A 999 -13.51 -30.39 -18.31
CA ILE A 999 -13.82 -30.93 -19.63
C ILE A 999 -14.99 -30.17 -20.27
N ALA A 1000 -16.03 -29.80 -19.51
CA ALA A 1000 -17.13 -28.97 -20.01
C ALA A 1000 -16.61 -27.62 -20.50
N GLN A 1001 -15.72 -26.98 -19.73
CA GLN A 1001 -15.08 -25.74 -20.12
C GLN A 1001 -14.23 -25.87 -21.40
N ILE A 1002 -13.50 -26.98 -21.56
CA ILE A 1002 -12.68 -27.25 -22.76
C ILE A 1002 -13.57 -27.53 -23.98
N ARG A 1003 -14.61 -28.34 -23.84
CA ARG A 1003 -15.53 -28.68 -24.95
C ARG A 1003 -16.30 -27.46 -25.46
N ALA A 1004 -16.68 -26.57 -24.55
CA ALA A 1004 -17.36 -25.33 -24.90
C ALA A 1004 -16.55 -24.48 -25.90
N PHE A 1005 -15.22 -24.53 -25.82
CA PHE A 1005 -14.30 -23.81 -26.70
C PHE A 1005 -14.28 -24.42 -28.11
N GLY A 1006 -14.79 -23.69 -29.10
CA GLY A 1006 -14.73 -24.08 -30.51
C GLY A 1006 -15.84 -25.02 -31.00
N GLU A 1007 -16.78 -25.42 -30.14
CA GLU A 1007 -18.04 -26.03 -30.59
C GLU A 1007 -18.91 -24.93 -31.23
N SER A 1008 -19.03 -24.94 -32.56
CA SER A 1008 -20.02 -24.11 -33.27
C SER A 1008 -21.43 -24.56 -32.86
N SER A 1009 -22.28 -23.61 -32.47
CA SER A 1009 -23.67 -23.82 -32.07
C SER A 1009 -24.48 -24.65 -33.06
#